data_AF-A0A8H3DB62-F1
#
_entry.id   AF-A0A8H3DB62-F1
#
_cell.length_a   1.000
_cell.length_b   1.000
_cell.length_c   1.000
_cell.angle_alpha   90.00
_cell.angle_beta   90.00
_cell.angle_gamma   90.00
#
_symmetry.space_group_name_H-M   'P 1'
#
loop_
_entity.id
_entity.type
_entity.pdbx_description
1 polymer ?
#
loop_
_entity_poly.entity_id
_entity_poly.type
_entity_poly.pdbx_seq_one_letter_code
_entity_poly.pdbx_strand_id
1 'polypeptide(L)'
;MLHPSDTMSRIYASPLWSEALGDANDITKFVQVSRVAQNLYEEAGLGGSADIFSGEYTRQDGGVTRVAIKCIRAFDLENNTDEQLERLQKKLLRELKIWRTLSGGANIVKLLGIMNGIGPLPSFVCELCPWNLQDYLERKTPLPRHTKMMTDTLKGLSFMHSLDSGPIAHGDMKMSNVLVTSDETAFICDFGRSYQASDQPSEVILSSSSPFAGTVRYMSPELLIPGSARPSPAADMWAYGCVALEILCRIQPYHETTSDVVVAELIRNGQPPSRRPQGPRGSLISDTLWDILASCWQAQDWRPTAHGFLGELTRMIQSGELPSLHIPMDAFPRISSEPIPAWPREIEDMNGQLTHFILRWRGLRSTVFSASLETSRVAVKVPRLNASLDNQTRHNHLEYIFRKVVTSRYGVHHPNIIEFLGITSGFTPHEGLVFELCFQWSLDKYLKKRPVMPERYTRSPDPYPSHYSLMCDILEGLKFMHGYPIPITHGDLTPENISVDNEGRAKINLFSFGRMLASLPLDAGVTATVESVLSFRWMSPELVTASNPQPTTESDMWMFGCICFWLLTLREPYAHISHDAHAGTEIMQGRPPATLAHVYRRATWTTNGLWSSIGKCWRLDPLKRPSATEFMKGLTQLEGRIIKWLPTSVIDLAGKVHFNLPRPQDHNQVARYQFGWRMISDTKPRIVQESRIKMALYEATYVPKWYSRATRVVIKIGYDFETSPMARDALHSSLPDEIAIMAQIDHPCIHKLLGIDSNAQHIQLPNMVFEPLPEITLELLLGRDQTELMDRLRILHDIASAITYLHAHTNGSIAHGDISTANIYIFPGQRAKLTNFTCAFQYICGNWESSHQWAEAVVVPSHRSIFHSPESKNQPELELAFPTLAGDVWSFGIVMLSLYSARFRSTNLEDYNSYIEAGNSPLDLREASKDCDAQALAILRSTLAFEPLNRHSMSTVLSQLSHLAPGLEQGR
;
A
#
# COMPACT_ATOMS: atom_id res chain seq x y z
N MET A 1 -19.53 -36.45 0.46
CA MET A 1 -18.19 -37.05 0.67
C MET A 1 -17.33 -36.63 -0.51
N LEU A 2 -16.36 -35.73 -0.30
CA LEU A 2 -15.38 -35.35 -1.33
C LEU A 2 -14.25 -36.39 -1.31
N HIS A 3 -13.86 -36.92 -2.46
CA HIS A 3 -12.62 -37.69 -2.59
C HIS A 3 -11.43 -36.79 -2.21
N PRO A 4 -10.43 -37.27 -1.43
CA PRO A 4 -9.26 -36.47 -1.13
C PRO A 4 -8.53 -36.13 -2.44
N SER A 5 -8.31 -34.84 -2.70
CA SER A 5 -7.40 -34.41 -3.76
C SER A 5 -5.99 -34.93 -3.46
N ASP A 6 -5.18 -35.21 -4.49
CA ASP A 6 -3.79 -35.69 -4.37
C ASP A 6 -2.92 -34.84 -3.40
N THR A 7 -3.24 -33.55 -3.28
CA THR A 7 -2.64 -32.60 -2.33
C THR A 7 -2.89 -32.94 -0.86
N MET A 8 -4.08 -33.45 -0.51
CA MET A 8 -4.39 -33.86 0.87
C MET A 8 -3.58 -35.10 1.25
N SER A 9 -3.47 -36.07 0.35
CA SER A 9 -2.67 -37.29 0.53
C SER A 9 -1.20 -36.96 0.88
N ARG A 10 -0.63 -35.94 0.24
CA ARG A 10 0.76 -35.48 0.44
C ARG A 10 0.99 -34.75 1.76
N ILE A 11 0.02 -33.97 2.23
CA ILE A 11 0.09 -33.26 3.53
C ILE A 11 0.13 -34.26 4.69
N TYR A 12 -0.76 -35.27 4.65
CA TYR A 12 -0.84 -36.30 5.70
C TYR A 12 0.29 -37.33 5.65
N ALA A 13 1.02 -37.44 4.53
CA ALA A 13 2.16 -38.36 4.37
C ALA A 13 3.54 -37.69 4.61
N SER A 14 3.56 -36.41 5.04
CA SER A 14 4.82 -35.69 5.28
C SER A 14 5.59 -36.29 6.48
N PRO A 15 6.88 -36.64 6.33
CA PRO A 15 7.68 -37.21 7.41
C PRO A 15 7.80 -36.29 8.64
N LEU A 16 7.69 -34.97 8.43
CA LEU A 16 7.69 -33.95 9.49
C LEU A 16 6.53 -34.12 10.48
N TRP A 17 5.37 -34.55 10.00
CA TRP A 17 4.21 -34.79 10.85
C TRP A 17 4.29 -36.15 11.53
N SER A 18 4.72 -37.21 10.84
CA SER A 18 4.87 -38.53 11.47
C SER A 18 5.88 -38.56 12.61
N GLU A 19 6.94 -37.76 12.53
CA GLU A 19 7.99 -37.69 13.56
C GLU A 19 7.58 -36.80 14.75
N ALA A 20 6.85 -35.71 14.50
CA ALA A 20 6.31 -34.84 15.54
C ALA A 20 5.06 -35.40 16.26
N LEU A 21 4.34 -36.31 15.61
CA LEU A 21 3.14 -36.97 16.11
C LEU A 21 3.42 -38.25 16.92
N GLY A 22 4.66 -38.49 17.38
CA GLY A 22 4.95 -39.54 18.36
C GLY A 22 3.91 -39.54 19.48
N ASP A 23 3.04 -40.56 19.49
CA ASP A 23 1.80 -40.71 20.25
C ASP A 23 1.10 -39.37 20.59
N ALA A 24 0.90 -38.50 19.61
CA ALA A 24 -0.15 -37.50 19.71
C ALA A 24 -1.48 -38.25 19.57
N ASN A 25 -2.32 -38.25 20.61
CA ASN A 25 -3.64 -38.88 20.58
C ASN A 25 -4.49 -38.24 19.46
N ASP A 26 -4.43 -38.80 18.26
CA ASP A 26 -5.41 -38.55 17.22
C ASP A 26 -6.75 -39.05 17.75
N ILE A 27 -7.61 -38.10 18.10
CA ILE A 27 -8.93 -38.36 18.66
C ILE A 27 -10.04 -38.19 17.62
N THR A 28 -9.71 -38.16 16.33
CA THR A 28 -10.68 -37.93 15.23
C THR A 28 -11.90 -38.85 15.35
N LYS A 29 -11.69 -40.14 15.67
CA LYS A 29 -12.78 -41.13 15.79
C LYS A 29 -13.68 -40.93 17.02
N PHE A 30 -13.25 -40.11 17.97
CA PHE A 30 -13.90 -39.89 19.26
C PHE A 30 -14.51 -38.49 19.38
N VAL A 31 -14.35 -37.64 18.37
CA VAL A 31 -14.89 -36.28 18.36
C VAL A 31 -16.03 -36.17 17.34
N GLN A 32 -17.21 -35.81 17.82
CA GLN A 32 -18.36 -35.46 17.01
C GLN A 32 -18.52 -33.95 16.94
N VAL A 33 -18.32 -33.36 15.76
CA VAL A 33 -18.45 -31.91 15.53
C VAL A 33 -19.93 -31.54 15.46
N SER A 34 -20.33 -30.50 16.20
CA SER A 34 -21.68 -29.96 16.17
C SER A 34 -22.02 -29.36 14.81
N ARG A 35 -23.28 -29.49 14.37
CA ARG A 35 -23.75 -29.02 13.05
C ARG A 35 -25.05 -28.22 13.16
N VAL A 36 -25.11 -27.10 12.46
CA VAL A 36 -26.31 -26.25 12.29
C VAL A 36 -27.15 -26.68 11.09
N ALA A 37 -26.50 -27.22 10.05
CA ALA A 37 -27.14 -27.86 8.90
C ALA A 37 -26.26 -28.97 8.32
N GLN A 38 -26.76 -29.72 7.35
CA GLN A 38 -26.10 -30.92 6.79
C GLN A 38 -24.61 -30.73 6.42
N ASN A 39 -24.22 -29.50 6.01
CA ASN A 39 -22.86 -29.11 5.63
C ASN A 39 -22.33 -27.87 6.39
N LEU A 40 -22.96 -27.46 7.50
CA LEU A 40 -22.57 -26.28 8.29
C LEU A 40 -22.28 -26.69 9.73
N TYR A 41 -21.04 -26.49 10.16
CA TYR A 41 -20.61 -26.70 11.54
C TYR A 41 -21.07 -25.55 12.42
N GLU A 42 -21.34 -25.84 13.69
CA GLU A 42 -21.62 -24.82 14.70
C GLU A 42 -20.31 -24.07 15.03
N GLU A 43 -20.30 -22.77 14.78
CA GLU A 43 -19.16 -21.90 15.09
C GLU A 43 -19.22 -21.50 16.57
N ALA A 44 -18.17 -21.85 17.31
CA ALA A 44 -18.01 -21.48 18.72
C ALA A 44 -17.24 -20.16 18.90
N GLY A 45 -16.54 -19.69 17.86
CA GLY A 45 -15.85 -18.41 17.81
C GLY A 45 -14.95 -18.25 16.58
N LEU A 46 -14.49 -17.01 16.29
CA LEU A 46 -13.51 -16.76 15.24
C LEU A 46 -12.21 -16.20 15.84
N GLY A 47 -11.10 -16.87 15.55
CA GLY A 47 -9.75 -16.34 15.77
C GLY A 47 -9.20 -15.60 14.54
N GLY A 48 -8.08 -14.91 14.71
CA GLY A 48 -7.39 -14.18 13.62
C GLY A 48 -6.88 -15.12 12.52
N SER A 49 -6.37 -16.29 12.90
CA SER A 49 -5.76 -17.30 11.99
C SER A 49 -6.52 -18.63 11.92
N ALA A 50 -7.57 -18.81 12.73
CA ALA A 50 -8.32 -20.07 12.85
C ALA A 50 -9.82 -19.84 13.06
N ASP A 51 -10.63 -20.78 12.57
CA ASP A 51 -12.05 -20.90 12.91
C ASP A 51 -12.20 -21.87 14.10
N ILE A 52 -13.05 -21.55 15.08
CA ILE A 52 -13.30 -22.41 16.24
C ILE A 52 -14.69 -23.03 16.11
N PHE A 53 -14.75 -24.36 16.12
CA PHE A 53 -15.99 -25.13 16.09
C PHE A 53 -16.28 -25.78 17.45
N SER A 54 -17.55 -26.01 17.77
CA SER A 54 -17.95 -26.82 18.92
C SER A 54 -18.09 -28.29 18.54
N GLY A 55 -17.90 -29.18 19.51
CA GLY A 55 -18.19 -30.59 19.37
C GLY A 55 -18.26 -31.31 20.72
N GLU A 56 -18.44 -32.62 20.65
CA GLU A 56 -18.44 -33.53 21.78
C GLU A 56 -17.31 -34.55 21.62
N TYR A 57 -16.51 -34.73 22.67
CA TYR A 57 -15.43 -35.70 22.74
C TYR A 57 -15.81 -36.82 23.70
N THR A 58 -15.84 -38.05 23.20
CA THR A 58 -16.04 -39.27 23.98
C THR A 58 -14.70 -39.80 24.44
N ARG A 59 -14.42 -39.67 25.73
CA ARG A 59 -13.21 -40.15 26.39
C ARG A 59 -13.16 -41.68 26.40
N GLN A 60 -11.97 -42.24 26.62
CA GLN A 60 -11.75 -43.69 26.67
C GLN A 60 -12.50 -44.39 27.82
N ASP A 61 -12.85 -43.66 28.88
CA ASP A 61 -13.68 -44.12 30.00
C ASP A 61 -15.19 -44.07 29.71
N GLY A 62 -15.59 -43.66 28.50
CA GLY A 62 -16.98 -43.50 28.09
C GLY A 62 -17.61 -42.15 28.45
N GLY A 63 -16.89 -41.26 29.15
CA GLY A 63 -17.39 -39.93 29.49
C GLY A 63 -17.42 -39.00 28.27
N VAL A 64 -18.51 -38.27 28.07
CA VAL A 64 -18.64 -37.27 27.00
C VAL A 64 -18.36 -35.88 27.55
N THR A 65 -17.53 -35.09 26.87
CA THR A 65 -17.22 -33.69 27.25
C THR A 65 -17.35 -32.78 26.04
N ARG A 66 -17.87 -31.56 26.23
CA ARG A 66 -17.88 -30.55 25.17
C ARG A 66 -16.48 -30.01 24.90
N VAL A 67 -16.13 -29.86 23.62
CA VAL A 67 -14.80 -29.45 23.17
C VAL A 67 -14.87 -28.31 22.16
N ALA A 68 -13.80 -27.50 22.15
CA ALA A 68 -13.53 -26.51 21.14
C ALA A 68 -12.50 -27.08 20.14
N ILE A 69 -12.76 -26.89 18.85
CA ILE A 69 -11.96 -27.41 17.76
C ILE A 69 -11.40 -26.23 16.96
N LYS A 70 -10.10 -25.97 17.13
CA LYS A 70 -9.38 -24.89 16.42
C LYS A 70 -8.91 -25.40 15.06
N CYS A 71 -9.55 -24.89 14.00
CA CYS A 71 -9.24 -25.23 12.61
C CYS A 71 -8.49 -24.06 11.95
N ILE A 72 -7.22 -24.27 11.58
CA ILE A 72 -6.42 -23.22 10.95
C ILE A 72 -6.92 -22.93 9.54
N ARG A 73 -7.08 -21.64 9.22
CA ARG A 73 -7.50 -21.21 7.88
C ARG A 73 -6.34 -21.38 6.90
N ALA A 74 -6.50 -22.27 5.95
CA ALA A 74 -5.61 -22.38 4.80
C ALA A 74 -6.35 -21.83 3.57
N PHE A 75 -6.18 -20.54 3.31
CA PHE A 75 -6.73 -19.92 2.11
C PHE A 75 -5.95 -20.41 0.88
N ASP A 76 -6.68 -20.81 -0.16
CA ASP A 76 -6.14 -21.04 -1.51
C ASP A 76 -5.01 -22.08 -1.63
N LEU A 77 -5.16 -23.24 -0.97
CA LEU A 77 -4.21 -24.36 -1.02
C LEU A 77 -3.88 -24.88 -2.42
N GLU A 78 -4.76 -24.66 -3.40
CA GLU A 78 -4.53 -25.07 -4.78
C GLU A 78 -3.50 -24.17 -5.50
N ASN A 79 -3.28 -22.94 -5.01
CA ASN A 79 -2.37 -21.95 -5.60
C ASN A 79 -1.13 -21.66 -4.75
N ASN A 80 -1.07 -22.16 -3.51
CA ASN A 80 0.08 -21.95 -2.64
C ASN A 80 1.29 -22.75 -3.14
N THR A 81 2.47 -22.14 -3.10
CA THR A 81 3.72 -22.85 -3.42
C THR A 81 4.03 -23.89 -2.35
N ASP A 82 4.76 -24.96 -2.72
CA ASP A 82 5.19 -26.01 -1.77
C ASP A 82 5.92 -25.40 -0.55
N GLU A 83 6.67 -24.31 -0.76
CA GLU A 83 7.38 -23.57 0.29
C GLU A 83 6.41 -22.88 1.28
N GLN A 84 5.30 -22.31 0.82
CA GLN A 84 4.30 -21.69 1.69
C GLN A 84 3.60 -22.73 2.56
N LEU A 85 3.29 -23.90 1.98
CA LEU A 85 2.68 -25.00 2.69
C LEU A 85 3.62 -25.57 3.77
N GLU A 86 4.90 -25.75 3.45
CA GLU A 86 5.92 -26.19 4.41
C GLU A 86 6.06 -25.19 5.57
N ARG A 87 6.07 -23.88 5.30
CA ARG A 87 6.10 -22.84 6.34
C ARG A 87 4.88 -22.89 7.26
N LEU A 88 3.68 -23.11 6.71
CA LEU A 88 2.45 -23.27 7.51
C LEU A 88 2.50 -24.52 8.40
N GLN A 89 3.01 -25.63 7.87
CA GLN A 89 3.21 -26.86 8.63
C GLN A 89 4.19 -26.69 9.79
N LYS A 90 5.35 -26.04 9.55
CA LYS A 90 6.33 -25.75 10.61
C LYS A 90 5.76 -24.91 11.74
N LYS A 91 4.95 -23.88 11.41
CA LYS A 91 4.26 -23.05 12.42
C LYS A 91 3.29 -23.85 13.27
N LEU A 92 2.47 -24.69 12.64
CA LEU A 92 1.53 -25.59 13.31
C LEU A 92 2.23 -26.57 14.25
N LEU A 93 3.32 -27.17 13.79
CA LEU A 93 4.10 -28.10 14.60
C LEU A 93 4.74 -27.43 15.81
N ARG A 94 5.21 -26.19 15.68
CA ARG A 94 5.71 -25.42 16.83
C ARG A 94 4.61 -25.16 17.84
N GLU A 95 3.46 -24.64 17.38
CA GLU A 95 2.33 -24.36 18.26
C GLU A 95 1.90 -25.62 19.04
N LEU A 96 1.85 -26.77 18.36
CA LEU A 96 1.53 -28.06 18.98
C LEU A 96 2.56 -28.47 20.04
N LYS A 97 3.86 -28.34 19.75
CA LYS A 97 4.95 -28.69 20.70
C LYS A 97 4.92 -27.81 21.95
N ILE A 98 4.74 -26.50 21.77
CA ILE A 98 4.64 -25.55 22.89
C ILE A 98 3.38 -25.87 23.71
N TRP A 99 2.22 -25.99 23.06
CA TRP A 99 0.97 -26.26 23.78
C TRP A 99 1.01 -27.60 24.52
N ARG A 100 1.63 -28.66 23.95
CA ARG A 100 1.83 -29.93 24.64
C ARG A 100 2.68 -29.80 25.89
N THR A 101 3.73 -28.98 25.83
CA THR A 101 4.62 -28.70 26.98
C THR A 101 3.88 -27.96 28.09
N LEU A 102 2.96 -27.06 27.72
CA LEU A 102 2.19 -26.24 28.66
C LEU A 102 0.92 -26.93 29.18
N SER A 103 0.39 -27.92 28.46
CA SER A 103 -0.88 -28.58 28.76
C SER A 103 -0.83 -29.26 30.14
N GLY A 104 -1.83 -28.98 30.97
CA GLY A 104 -1.88 -29.45 32.37
C GLY A 104 -1.20 -28.51 33.37
N GLY A 105 -0.59 -27.42 32.89
CA GLY A 105 -0.10 -26.32 33.72
C GLY A 105 -1.19 -25.49 34.39
N ALA A 106 -0.82 -24.74 35.42
CA ALA A 106 -1.75 -23.86 36.14
C ALA A 106 -2.32 -22.79 35.20
N ASN A 107 -3.65 -22.67 35.13
CA ASN A 107 -4.35 -21.64 34.34
C ASN A 107 -3.96 -21.62 32.85
N ILE A 108 -3.60 -22.78 32.28
CA ILE A 108 -3.38 -23.00 30.85
C ILE A 108 -4.51 -23.88 30.29
N VAL A 109 -5.09 -23.52 29.14
CA VAL A 109 -6.12 -24.34 28.50
C VAL A 109 -5.55 -25.70 28.11
N LYS A 110 -6.25 -26.77 28.50
CA LYS A 110 -5.82 -28.13 28.24
C LYS A 110 -6.00 -28.52 26.76
N LEU A 111 -4.90 -28.97 26.14
CA LEU A 111 -4.93 -29.64 24.84
C LEU A 111 -5.35 -31.10 25.06
N LEU A 112 -6.45 -31.51 24.43
CA LEU A 112 -6.99 -32.88 24.53
C LEU A 112 -6.42 -33.81 23.45
N GLY A 113 -6.16 -33.27 22.27
CA GLY A 113 -5.60 -34.01 21.16
C GLY A 113 -5.71 -33.24 19.85
N ILE A 114 -5.54 -33.97 18.76
CA ILE A 114 -5.72 -33.44 17.40
C ILE A 114 -6.84 -34.20 16.69
N MET A 115 -7.43 -33.56 15.69
CA MET A 115 -8.38 -34.22 14.81
C MET A 115 -8.20 -33.83 13.34
N ASN A 116 -8.61 -34.74 12.46
CA ASN A 116 -8.55 -34.59 11.01
C ASN A 116 -9.98 -34.51 10.41
N GLY A 117 -10.10 -33.97 9.20
CA GLY A 117 -11.34 -34.05 8.40
C GLY A 117 -12.31 -32.86 8.46
N ILE A 118 -12.05 -31.82 9.27
CA ILE A 118 -12.79 -30.54 9.20
C ILE A 118 -12.16 -29.59 8.18
N GLY A 119 -10.82 -29.60 8.11
CA GLY A 119 -10.03 -28.75 7.25
C GLY A 119 -8.90 -29.52 6.57
N PRO A 120 -8.13 -28.83 5.73
CA PRO A 120 -7.01 -29.41 4.99
C PRO A 120 -5.77 -29.68 5.85
N LEU A 121 -5.71 -29.10 7.06
CA LEU A 121 -4.64 -29.28 8.04
C LEU A 121 -5.24 -29.86 9.35
N PRO A 122 -4.44 -30.59 10.16
CA PRO A 122 -4.87 -31.07 11.46
C PRO A 122 -5.40 -29.93 12.34
N SER A 123 -6.52 -30.17 13.02
CA SER A 123 -7.16 -29.21 13.93
C SER A 123 -6.85 -29.56 15.39
N PHE A 124 -6.71 -28.56 16.25
CA PHE A 124 -6.43 -28.77 17.68
C PHE A 124 -7.74 -28.87 18.48
N VAL A 125 -7.83 -29.87 19.35
CA VAL A 125 -9.01 -30.10 20.18
C VAL A 125 -8.67 -29.77 21.63
N CYS A 126 -9.45 -28.88 22.24
CA CYS A 126 -9.24 -28.41 23.61
C CYS A 126 -10.58 -28.31 24.37
N GLU A 127 -10.50 -28.06 25.68
CA GLU A 127 -11.69 -27.88 26.50
C GLU A 127 -12.50 -26.66 26.05
N LEU A 128 -13.83 -26.83 25.91
CA LEU A 128 -14.71 -25.73 25.53
C LEU A 128 -14.94 -24.82 26.74
N CYS A 129 -14.33 -23.64 26.70
CA CYS A 129 -14.70 -22.55 27.58
C CYS A 129 -15.86 -21.77 26.95
N PRO A 130 -16.90 -21.39 27.71
CA PRO A 130 -18.04 -20.67 27.18
C PRO A 130 -17.67 -19.26 26.69
N TRP A 131 -16.65 -18.62 27.28
CA TRP A 131 -16.30 -17.23 27.01
C TRP A 131 -14.80 -17.00 26.88
N ASN A 132 -14.42 -16.00 26.09
CA ASN A 132 -13.16 -15.29 26.33
C ASN A 132 -13.40 -14.16 27.36
N LEU A 133 -12.33 -13.65 27.95
CA LEU A 133 -12.39 -12.68 29.04
C LEU A 133 -13.06 -11.38 28.57
N GLN A 134 -12.80 -10.94 27.34
CA GLN A 134 -13.45 -9.76 26.79
C GLN A 134 -14.98 -9.90 26.77
N ASP A 135 -15.48 -10.98 26.16
CA ASP A 135 -16.92 -11.26 26.08
C ASP A 135 -17.56 -11.47 27.46
N TYR A 136 -16.84 -12.08 28.39
CA TYR A 136 -17.30 -12.29 29.77
C TYR A 136 -17.46 -10.96 30.53
N LEU A 137 -16.55 -10.01 30.31
CA LEU A 137 -16.53 -8.70 30.96
C LEU A 137 -17.56 -7.70 30.41
N GLU A 138 -18.04 -7.91 29.19
CA GLU A 138 -19.08 -7.11 28.52
C GLU A 138 -20.52 -7.53 28.89
N ARG A 139 -20.70 -8.76 29.40
CA ARG A 139 -22.00 -9.22 29.92
C ARG A 139 -22.36 -8.42 31.17
N LYS A 140 -23.65 -8.21 31.42
CA LYS A 140 -24.20 -7.56 32.64
C LYS A 140 -24.01 -8.44 33.88
N THR A 141 -22.80 -8.91 34.10
CA THR A 141 -22.37 -9.66 35.27
C THR A 141 -22.18 -8.63 36.39
N PRO A 142 -22.74 -8.85 37.59
CA PRO A 142 -22.18 -8.21 38.79
C PRO A 142 -20.67 -8.42 38.73
N LEU A 143 -19.90 -7.35 38.92
CA LEU A 143 -18.46 -7.36 38.63
C LEU A 143 -17.80 -8.67 39.06
N PRO A 144 -17.04 -9.34 38.17
CA PRO A 144 -16.22 -10.46 38.57
C PRO A 144 -15.34 -10.04 39.74
N ARG A 145 -14.83 -11.00 40.51
CA ARG A 145 -13.64 -10.73 41.33
C ARG A 145 -12.51 -10.35 40.36
N HIS A 146 -12.36 -9.08 39.97
CA HIS A 146 -11.35 -8.59 39.02
C HIS A 146 -9.96 -9.09 39.40
N THR A 147 -9.73 -9.13 40.72
CA THR A 147 -8.57 -9.76 41.36
C THR A 147 -8.40 -11.22 40.94
N LYS A 148 -9.43 -12.07 40.96
CA LYS A 148 -9.34 -13.47 40.49
C LYS A 148 -8.95 -13.56 39.01
N MET A 149 -9.55 -12.78 38.13
CA MET A 149 -9.19 -12.80 36.69
C MET A 149 -7.73 -12.36 36.46
N MET A 150 -7.30 -11.30 37.14
CA MET A 150 -5.94 -10.81 37.12
C MET A 150 -4.94 -11.84 37.67
N THR A 151 -5.26 -12.45 38.81
CA THR A 151 -4.43 -13.45 39.49
C THR A 151 -4.35 -14.74 38.69
N ASP A 152 -5.46 -15.25 38.16
CA ASP A 152 -5.49 -16.48 37.37
C ASP A 152 -4.72 -16.34 36.05
N THR A 153 -4.85 -15.17 35.38
CA THR A 153 -4.02 -14.86 34.20
C THR A 153 -2.53 -14.80 34.56
N LEU A 154 -2.17 -14.18 35.69
CA LEU A 154 -0.77 -14.14 36.15
C LEU A 154 -0.21 -15.51 36.55
N LYS A 155 -1.02 -16.39 37.13
CA LYS A 155 -0.60 -17.76 37.43
C LYS A 155 -0.21 -18.50 36.15
N GLY A 156 -0.99 -18.35 35.09
CA GLY A 156 -0.67 -18.90 33.77
C GLY A 156 0.66 -18.36 33.22
N LEU A 157 0.85 -17.04 33.23
CA LEU A 157 2.11 -16.43 32.80
C LEU A 157 3.30 -16.84 33.68
N SER A 158 3.13 -16.85 34.99
CA SER A 158 4.17 -17.28 35.93
C SER A 158 4.58 -18.72 35.68
N PHE A 159 3.63 -19.61 35.39
CA PHE A 159 3.92 -20.99 35.03
C PHE A 159 4.72 -21.09 33.73
N MET A 160 4.29 -20.39 32.67
CA MET A 160 5.00 -20.39 31.38
C MET A 160 6.43 -19.83 31.48
N HIS A 161 6.62 -18.78 32.29
CA HIS A 161 7.90 -18.12 32.46
C HIS A 161 8.86 -18.86 33.40
N SER A 162 8.37 -19.84 34.18
CA SER A 162 9.17 -20.56 35.19
C SER A 162 9.42 -22.03 34.85
N LEU A 163 9.29 -22.43 33.59
CA LEU A 163 9.53 -23.82 33.18
C LEU A 163 11.02 -24.18 33.27
N ASP A 164 11.31 -25.38 33.76
CA ASP A 164 12.68 -25.92 33.88
C ASP A 164 13.37 -26.10 32.52
N SER A 165 12.59 -26.33 31.45
CA SER A 165 13.08 -26.41 30.07
C SER A 165 13.47 -25.04 29.49
N GLY A 166 13.28 -23.96 30.25
CA GLY A 166 13.50 -22.57 29.85
C GLY A 166 12.19 -21.80 29.72
N PRO A 167 12.20 -20.47 29.94
CA PRO A 167 11.00 -19.65 29.90
C PRO A 167 10.37 -19.65 28.51
N ILE A 168 9.05 -19.84 28.45
CA ILE A 168 8.25 -19.69 27.23
C ILE A 168 7.50 -18.37 27.31
N ALA A 169 7.76 -17.47 26.36
CA ALA A 169 6.96 -16.26 26.19
C ALA A 169 5.70 -16.56 25.40
N HIS A 170 4.55 -16.02 25.80
CA HIS A 170 3.28 -16.18 25.09
C HIS A 170 3.25 -15.39 23.78
N GLY A 171 3.66 -14.12 23.80
CA GLY A 171 3.87 -13.27 22.62
C GLY A 171 2.63 -12.62 21.98
N ASP A 172 1.42 -12.99 22.41
CA ASP A 172 0.15 -12.37 21.99
C ASP A 172 -0.86 -12.25 23.15
N MET A 173 -0.42 -11.77 24.32
CA MET A 173 -1.32 -11.61 25.47
C MET A 173 -2.34 -10.48 25.25
N LYS A 174 -3.62 -10.81 25.37
CA LYS A 174 -4.78 -9.91 25.27
C LYS A 174 -6.02 -10.59 25.85
N MET A 175 -7.09 -9.85 26.13
CA MET A 175 -8.30 -10.42 26.74
C MET A 175 -8.98 -11.51 25.90
N SER A 176 -8.91 -11.43 24.56
CA SER A 176 -9.49 -12.46 23.70
C SER A 176 -8.77 -13.81 23.77
N ASN A 177 -7.53 -13.83 24.28
CA ASN A 177 -6.70 -15.02 24.42
C ASN A 177 -6.69 -15.56 25.87
N VAL A 178 -7.56 -15.02 26.72
CA VAL A 178 -7.84 -15.56 28.07
C VAL A 178 -9.26 -16.09 28.05
N LEU A 179 -9.45 -17.39 28.25
CA LEU A 179 -10.76 -18.03 28.30
C LEU A 179 -11.28 -18.09 29.74
N VAL A 180 -12.60 -17.99 29.90
CA VAL A 180 -13.28 -18.01 31.20
C VAL A 180 -14.26 -19.17 31.21
N THR A 181 -14.14 -20.02 32.22
CA THR A 181 -15.04 -21.16 32.47
C THR A 181 -16.31 -20.73 33.19
N SER A 182 -17.32 -21.60 33.23
CA SER A 182 -18.60 -21.33 33.92
C SER A 182 -18.43 -21.11 35.44
N ASP A 183 -17.35 -21.61 36.04
CA ASP A 183 -16.96 -21.39 37.44
C ASP A 183 -16.07 -20.15 37.64
N GLU A 184 -15.98 -19.28 36.63
CA GLU A 184 -15.21 -18.02 36.65
C GLU A 184 -13.70 -18.21 36.82
N THR A 185 -13.15 -19.32 36.34
CA THR A 185 -11.70 -19.53 36.32
C THR A 185 -11.13 -19.12 34.95
N ALA A 186 -10.06 -18.34 34.96
CA ALA A 186 -9.42 -17.86 33.74
C ALA A 186 -8.26 -18.76 33.31
N PHE A 187 -8.17 -19.03 32.00
CA PHE A 187 -7.13 -19.85 31.38
C PHE A 187 -6.53 -19.18 30.14
N ILE A 188 -5.21 -19.25 29.98
CA ILE A 188 -4.52 -18.71 28.79
C ILE A 188 -4.64 -19.71 27.63
N CYS A 189 -4.91 -19.20 26.42
CA CYS A 189 -4.98 -19.97 25.18
C CYS A 189 -4.26 -19.26 24.02
N ASP A 190 -4.14 -19.98 22.88
CA ASP A 190 -3.58 -19.49 21.61
C ASP A 190 -2.05 -19.26 21.60
N PHE A 191 -1.31 -20.36 21.45
CA PHE A 191 0.16 -20.39 21.49
C PHE A 191 0.84 -20.20 20.13
N GLY A 192 0.10 -19.74 19.11
CA GLY A 192 0.61 -19.62 17.74
C GLY A 192 1.81 -18.66 17.60
N ARG A 193 1.95 -17.71 18.54
CA ARG A 193 3.03 -16.72 18.59
C ARG A 193 4.01 -16.92 19.76
N SER A 194 3.85 -18.00 20.51
CA SER A 194 4.72 -18.29 21.64
C SER A 194 6.13 -18.63 21.17
N TYR A 195 7.10 -18.31 22.01
CA TYR A 195 8.52 -18.40 21.71
C TYR A 195 9.31 -18.94 22.90
N GLN A 196 10.21 -19.87 22.63
CA GLN A 196 11.23 -20.30 23.55
C GLN A 196 12.61 -19.97 22.97
N ALA A 197 13.58 -19.58 23.80
CA ALA A 197 14.90 -19.14 23.32
C ALA A 197 15.68 -20.19 22.50
N SER A 198 15.32 -21.47 22.64
CA SER A 198 15.83 -22.61 21.86
C SER A 198 15.28 -22.68 20.42
N ASP A 199 14.22 -21.92 20.10
CA ASP A 199 13.59 -21.94 18.78
C ASP A 199 14.44 -21.20 17.73
N GLN A 200 14.50 -21.72 16.50
CA GLN A 200 15.28 -21.08 15.44
C GLN A 200 14.69 -19.71 15.03
N PRO A 201 15.53 -18.69 14.76
CA PRO A 201 15.08 -17.32 14.48
C PRO A 201 14.11 -17.18 13.30
N SER A 202 14.20 -18.05 12.30
CA SER A 202 13.38 -18.03 11.08
C SER A 202 11.99 -18.64 11.24
N GLU A 203 11.74 -19.39 12.31
CA GLU A 203 10.46 -20.07 12.53
C GLU A 203 9.43 -19.17 13.20
N VAL A 204 9.90 -18.17 13.97
CA VAL A 204 9.10 -17.26 14.82
C VAL A 204 8.94 -15.90 14.18
N ILE A 205 9.03 -15.84 12.85
CA ILE A 205 8.68 -14.64 12.10
C ILE A 205 7.20 -14.36 12.40
N LEU A 206 6.95 -13.28 13.17
CA LEU A 206 5.68 -12.57 13.25
C LEU A 206 5.12 -12.55 11.83
N SER A 207 4.06 -13.32 11.57
CA SER A 207 3.64 -13.58 10.21
C SER A 207 3.45 -12.27 9.46
N SER A 208 4.20 -12.10 8.37
CA SER A 208 4.18 -10.94 7.49
C SER A 208 2.85 -10.73 6.76
N SER A 209 1.86 -11.61 6.97
CA SER A 209 0.57 -11.66 6.27
C SER A 209 -0.63 -11.29 7.17
N SER A 210 -0.45 -10.33 8.07
CA SER A 210 -1.51 -9.54 8.75
C SER A 210 -0.87 -8.79 9.94
N PRO A 211 -0.57 -7.48 9.85
CA PRO A 211 -0.20 -6.74 11.06
C PRO A 211 -1.41 -6.68 12.00
N PHE A 212 -1.22 -7.22 13.20
CA PHE A 212 -1.52 -6.60 14.50
C PHE A 212 -2.79 -5.79 14.75
N ALA A 213 -3.84 -5.93 13.98
CA ALA A 213 -5.06 -5.20 14.27
C ALA A 213 -5.65 -5.59 15.64
N GLY A 214 -5.72 -4.62 16.54
CA GLY A 214 -6.06 -4.80 17.96
C GLY A 214 -4.92 -5.33 18.83
N THR A 215 -4.05 -6.21 18.33
CA THR A 215 -2.90 -6.73 19.08
C THR A 215 -1.83 -5.66 19.33
N VAL A 216 -1.61 -4.70 18.41
CA VAL A 216 -0.51 -3.72 18.54
C VAL A 216 -0.58 -2.93 19.85
N ARG A 217 -1.80 -2.69 20.35
CA ARG A 217 -2.09 -1.99 21.62
C ARG A 217 -1.55 -2.70 22.86
N TYR A 218 -1.28 -4.01 22.75
CA TYR A 218 -0.70 -4.82 23.82
C TYR A 218 0.80 -5.08 23.59
N MET A 219 1.37 -4.67 22.45
CA MET A 219 2.78 -4.92 22.13
C MET A 219 3.69 -3.98 22.90
N SER A 220 4.84 -4.53 23.30
CA SER A 220 5.92 -3.75 23.91
C SER A 220 6.80 -3.08 22.84
N PRO A 221 7.51 -1.99 23.18
CA PRO A 221 8.37 -1.24 22.24
C PRO A 221 9.38 -2.11 21.49
N GLU A 222 10.01 -3.05 22.18
CA GLU A 222 11.02 -3.93 21.59
C GLU A 222 10.48 -4.90 20.53
N LEU A 223 9.16 -5.18 20.52
CA LEU A 223 8.52 -6.00 19.49
C LEU A 223 8.24 -5.23 18.19
N LEU A 224 8.37 -3.91 18.18
CA LEU A 224 8.17 -3.07 17.00
C LEU A 224 9.47 -2.74 16.25
N ILE A 225 10.62 -3.22 16.74
CA ILE A 225 11.94 -2.98 16.13
C ILE A 225 12.18 -4.02 15.00
N PRO A 226 12.32 -3.58 13.74
CA PRO A 226 12.54 -4.49 12.62
C PRO A 226 13.83 -5.32 12.78
N GLY A 227 13.77 -6.61 12.47
CA GLY A 227 14.92 -7.52 12.48
C GLY A 227 15.37 -8.04 13.85
N SER A 228 14.88 -7.46 14.95
CA SER A 228 15.19 -7.89 16.33
C SER A 228 13.97 -8.25 17.18
N ALA A 229 12.75 -8.05 16.68
CA ALA A 229 11.51 -8.36 17.39
C ALA A 229 11.37 -9.86 17.74
N ARG A 230 11.51 -10.20 19.03
CA ARG A 230 11.27 -11.55 19.57
C ARG A 230 10.40 -11.47 20.83
N PRO A 231 9.34 -12.29 20.95
CA PRO A 231 8.58 -12.39 22.19
C PRO A 231 9.49 -12.73 23.37
N SER A 232 9.23 -12.13 24.52
CA SER A 232 9.98 -12.38 25.75
C SER A 232 9.06 -12.33 26.97
N PRO A 233 9.44 -12.93 28.10
CA PRO A 233 8.68 -12.80 29.34
C PRO A 233 8.43 -11.34 29.74
N ALA A 234 9.41 -10.45 29.50
CA ALA A 234 9.26 -9.02 29.74
C ALA A 234 8.24 -8.36 28.80
N ALA A 235 8.14 -8.81 27.55
CA ALA A 235 7.12 -8.35 26.60
C ALA A 235 5.72 -8.82 27.01
N ASP A 236 5.58 -10.04 27.52
CA ASP A 236 4.30 -10.53 28.06
C ASP A 236 3.86 -9.71 29.28
N MET A 237 4.78 -9.22 30.10
CA MET A 237 4.44 -8.40 31.27
C MET A 237 3.94 -7.00 30.89
N TRP A 238 4.46 -6.41 29.81
CA TRP A 238 3.87 -5.21 29.22
C TRP A 238 2.42 -5.45 28.78
N ALA A 239 2.21 -6.53 28.02
CA ALA A 239 0.89 -6.92 27.52
C ALA A 239 -0.08 -7.27 28.67
N TYR A 240 0.43 -7.90 29.74
CA TYR A 240 -0.35 -8.17 30.94
C TYR A 240 -0.78 -6.88 31.65
N GLY A 241 0.10 -5.87 31.76
CA GLY A 241 -0.26 -4.55 32.28
C GLY A 241 -1.44 -3.95 31.52
N CYS A 242 -1.43 -4.04 30.18
CA CYS A 242 -2.55 -3.64 29.32
C CYS A 242 -3.84 -4.41 29.64
N VAL A 243 -3.77 -5.74 29.74
CA VAL A 243 -4.92 -6.60 30.09
C VAL A 243 -5.47 -6.27 31.47
N ALA A 244 -4.61 -6.07 32.47
CA ALA A 244 -5.02 -5.73 33.83
C ALA A 244 -5.69 -4.35 33.90
N LEU A 245 -5.15 -3.34 33.20
CA LEU A 245 -5.77 -2.02 33.10
C LEU A 245 -7.17 -2.11 32.47
N GLU A 246 -7.30 -2.90 31.41
CA GLU A 246 -8.56 -3.09 30.70
C GLU A 246 -9.60 -3.87 31.54
N ILE A 247 -9.16 -4.89 32.29
CA ILE A 247 -9.99 -5.59 33.28
C ILE A 247 -10.54 -4.61 34.32
N LEU A 248 -9.71 -3.68 34.82
CA LEU A 248 -10.08 -2.75 35.89
C LEU A 248 -10.98 -1.60 35.40
N CYS A 249 -10.66 -1.02 34.24
CA CYS A 249 -11.25 0.23 33.78
C CYS A 249 -12.26 0.06 32.63
N ARG A 250 -12.33 -1.12 32.01
CA ARG A 250 -13.15 -1.38 30.80
C ARG A 250 -12.82 -0.40 29.65
N ILE A 251 -11.56 -0.01 29.54
CA ILE A 251 -11.04 0.80 28.44
C ILE A 251 -9.94 0.02 27.74
N GLN A 252 -9.98 0.02 26.41
CA GLN A 252 -8.91 -0.56 25.62
C GLN A 252 -7.61 0.23 25.84
N PRO A 253 -6.44 -0.41 25.83
CA PRO A 253 -5.17 0.31 25.84
C PRO A 253 -5.09 1.29 24.64
N TYR A 254 -4.58 2.51 24.89
CA TYR A 254 -4.55 3.61 23.93
C TYR A 254 -5.93 4.05 23.37
N HIS A 255 -7.00 3.91 24.17
CA HIS A 255 -8.37 4.29 23.78
C HIS A 255 -8.55 5.73 23.26
N GLU A 256 -7.58 6.61 23.53
CA GLU A 256 -7.55 8.00 23.04
C GLU A 256 -7.35 8.08 21.51
N THR A 257 -6.86 7.01 20.90
CA THR A 257 -6.48 6.95 19.48
C THR A 257 -7.16 5.76 18.78
N THR A 258 -7.75 6.00 17.61
CA THR A 258 -8.43 4.97 16.80
C THR A 258 -7.54 4.26 15.79
N SER A 259 -6.42 4.88 15.39
CA SER A 259 -5.43 4.31 14.47
C SER A 259 -4.37 3.49 15.23
N ASP A 260 -4.24 2.22 14.85
CA ASP A 260 -3.23 1.30 15.36
C ASP A 260 -1.82 1.66 14.82
N VAL A 261 -1.71 2.30 13.65
CA VAL A 261 -0.46 2.92 13.16
C VAL A 261 0.04 4.01 14.10
N VAL A 262 -0.86 4.92 14.53
CA VAL A 262 -0.50 5.96 15.50
C VAL A 262 -0.13 5.33 16.85
N VAL A 263 -0.82 4.28 17.28
CA VAL A 263 -0.45 3.51 18.49
C VAL A 263 0.93 2.88 18.36
N ALA A 264 1.26 2.29 17.20
CA ALA A 264 2.58 1.71 16.96
C ALA A 264 3.69 2.76 17.09
N GLU A 265 3.44 3.98 16.61
CA GLU A 265 4.37 5.11 16.74
C GLU A 265 4.49 5.59 18.20
N LEU A 266 3.39 5.66 18.95
CA LEU A 266 3.41 5.98 20.38
C LEU A 266 4.25 4.95 21.16
N ILE A 267 4.02 3.66 20.91
CA ILE A 267 4.77 2.56 21.54
C ILE A 267 6.25 2.65 21.18
N ARG A 268 6.58 2.88 19.91
CA ARG A 268 7.97 3.04 19.45
C ARG A 268 8.70 4.19 20.14
N ASN A 269 7.97 5.26 20.46
CA ASN A 269 8.46 6.41 21.22
C ASN A 269 8.42 6.21 22.74
N GLY A 270 8.15 5.00 23.22
CA GLY A 270 8.15 4.65 24.64
C GLY A 270 6.99 5.23 25.44
N GLN A 271 5.90 5.66 24.77
CA GLN A 271 4.72 6.14 25.47
C GLN A 271 3.93 4.95 26.03
N PRO A 272 3.49 4.99 27.31
CA PRO A 272 2.72 3.91 27.90
C PRO A 272 1.26 3.92 27.39
N PRO A 273 0.50 2.82 27.61
CA PRO A 273 -0.83 2.64 27.04
C PRO A 273 -1.91 3.61 27.48
N SER A 274 -1.78 4.24 28.63
CA SER A 274 -2.59 5.39 28.99
C SER A 274 -1.94 6.12 30.17
N ARG A 275 -2.30 7.39 30.36
CA ARG A 275 -2.11 8.04 31.66
C ARG A 275 -3.16 7.51 32.62
N ARG A 276 -2.95 7.65 33.93
CA ARG A 276 -3.93 7.20 34.93
C ARG A 276 -5.34 7.70 34.55
N PRO A 277 -6.32 6.79 34.34
CA PRO A 277 -7.66 7.18 33.96
C PRO A 277 -8.22 8.22 34.93
N GLN A 278 -9.01 9.17 34.43
CA GLN A 278 -9.60 10.25 35.24
C GLN A 278 -11.07 9.97 35.53
N GLY A 279 -11.63 10.69 36.51
CA GLY A 279 -13.06 10.59 36.87
C GLY A 279 -13.43 9.28 37.58
N PRO A 280 -14.70 8.83 37.48
CA PRO A 280 -15.19 7.66 38.22
C PRO A 280 -14.45 6.35 37.94
N ARG A 281 -13.78 6.23 36.77
CA ARG A 281 -12.94 5.08 36.42
C ARG A 281 -11.57 5.12 37.09
N GLY A 282 -11.00 6.32 37.21
CA GLY A 282 -9.72 6.57 37.89
C GLY A 282 -9.77 6.35 39.40
N SER A 283 -10.90 6.67 40.03
CA SER A 283 -11.11 6.43 41.46
C SER A 283 -11.15 4.95 41.86
N LEU A 284 -11.18 4.04 40.89
CA LEU A 284 -11.20 2.58 41.08
C LEU A 284 -9.80 1.98 41.23
N ILE A 285 -8.77 2.75 40.86
CA ILE A 285 -7.36 2.35 40.96
C ILE A 285 -6.70 3.19 42.04
N SER A 286 -6.33 2.56 43.16
CA SER A 286 -5.52 3.21 44.20
C SER A 286 -4.14 3.59 43.67
N ASP A 287 -3.47 4.53 44.34
CA ASP A 287 -2.10 4.95 43.94
C ASP A 287 -1.16 3.75 43.90
N THR A 288 -1.23 2.88 44.92
CA THR A 288 -0.44 1.66 45.02
C THR A 288 -0.70 0.68 43.86
N LEU A 289 -1.98 0.47 43.48
CA LEU A 289 -2.31 -0.41 42.35
C LEU A 289 -1.84 0.19 41.02
N TRP A 290 -1.96 1.52 40.86
CA TRP A 290 -1.48 2.20 39.68
C TRP A 290 0.05 2.11 39.55
N ASP A 291 0.80 2.33 40.62
CA ASP A 291 2.27 2.28 40.61
C ASP A 291 2.79 0.88 40.22
N ILE A 292 2.16 -0.16 40.76
CA ILE A 292 2.48 -1.55 40.40
C ILE A 292 2.12 -1.84 38.94
N LEU A 293 0.95 -1.42 38.45
CA LEU A 293 0.59 -1.56 37.03
C LEU A 293 1.54 -0.79 36.11
N ALA A 294 1.91 0.44 36.50
CA ALA A 294 2.82 1.29 35.74
C ALA A 294 4.23 0.69 35.62
N SER A 295 4.65 -0.15 36.58
CA SER A 295 5.91 -0.88 36.50
C SER A 295 5.99 -1.85 35.30
N CYS A 296 4.84 -2.33 34.79
CA CYS A 296 4.79 -3.16 33.57
C CYS A 296 5.18 -2.40 32.30
N TRP A 297 5.07 -1.06 32.29
CA TRP A 297 5.34 -0.22 31.12
C TRP A 297 6.69 0.52 31.19
N GLN A 298 7.60 0.04 32.04
CA GLN A 298 8.99 0.50 32.09
C GLN A 298 9.83 -0.09 30.94
N ALA A 299 11.08 0.37 30.83
CA ALA A 299 12.07 -0.24 29.96
C ALA A 299 12.24 -1.74 30.29
N GLN A 300 12.57 -2.56 29.29
CA GLN A 300 12.50 -4.02 29.33
C GLN A 300 13.12 -4.64 30.59
N ASP A 301 14.29 -4.17 31.01
CA ASP A 301 15.04 -4.71 32.16
C ASP A 301 14.42 -4.35 33.54
N TRP A 302 13.54 -3.36 33.58
CA TRP A 302 12.92 -2.84 34.80
C TRP A 302 11.49 -3.35 35.02
N ARG A 303 10.96 -4.16 34.09
CA ARG A 303 9.63 -4.73 34.23
C ARG A 303 9.63 -5.85 35.28
N PRO A 304 8.57 -5.98 36.09
CA PRO A 304 8.46 -7.06 37.06
C PRO A 304 8.36 -8.42 36.36
N THR A 305 8.80 -9.49 37.04
CA THR A 305 8.53 -10.85 36.59
C THR A 305 7.08 -11.23 36.91
N ALA A 306 6.48 -12.16 36.15
CA ALA A 306 5.12 -12.63 36.42
C ALA A 306 4.99 -13.20 37.85
N HIS A 307 6.00 -13.92 38.33
CA HIS A 307 6.05 -14.45 39.69
C HIS A 307 6.11 -13.34 40.74
N GLY A 308 6.98 -12.34 40.56
CA GLY A 308 7.11 -11.21 41.49
C GLY A 308 5.84 -10.37 41.55
N PHE A 309 5.24 -10.08 40.39
CA PHE A 309 3.97 -9.35 40.30
C PHE A 309 2.83 -10.13 40.97
N LEU A 310 2.74 -11.44 40.73
CA LEU A 310 1.73 -12.29 41.35
C LEU A 310 1.83 -12.29 42.88
N GLY A 311 3.06 -12.33 43.42
CA GLY A 311 3.32 -12.24 44.86
C GLY A 311 2.81 -10.92 45.45
N GLU A 312 3.15 -9.80 44.83
CA GLU A 312 2.72 -8.47 45.29
C GLU A 312 1.20 -8.29 45.18
N LEU A 313 0.60 -8.69 44.06
CA LEU A 313 -0.86 -8.64 43.88
C LEU A 313 -1.58 -9.50 44.93
N THR A 314 -1.06 -10.69 45.23
CA THR A 314 -1.64 -11.57 46.25
C THR A 314 -1.52 -10.96 47.65
N ARG A 315 -0.39 -10.31 47.97
CA ARG A 315 -0.18 -9.59 49.23
C ARG A 315 -1.22 -8.48 49.39
N MET A 316 -1.44 -7.66 48.36
CA MET A 316 -2.43 -6.57 48.36
C MET A 316 -3.87 -7.08 48.53
N ILE A 317 -4.21 -8.23 47.92
CA ILE A 317 -5.52 -8.87 48.09
C ILE A 317 -5.69 -9.32 49.55
N GLN A 318 -4.65 -9.94 50.14
CA GLN A 318 -4.70 -10.44 51.51
C GLN A 318 -4.73 -9.32 52.56
N SER A 319 -4.05 -8.21 52.32
CA SER A 319 -4.05 -7.04 53.21
C SER A 319 -5.30 -6.18 53.11
N GLY A 320 -6.18 -6.43 52.13
CA GLY A 320 -7.39 -5.64 51.90
C GLY A 320 -7.11 -4.26 51.27
N GLU A 321 -5.89 -4.01 50.79
CA GLU A 321 -5.50 -2.82 50.03
C GLU A 321 -6.26 -2.71 48.69
N LEU A 322 -6.73 -3.85 48.17
CA LEU A 322 -7.61 -3.94 47.02
C LEU A 322 -9.06 -4.08 47.48
N PRO A 323 -9.87 -3.01 47.45
CA PRO A 323 -11.26 -3.08 47.86
C PRO A 323 -12.06 -4.02 46.94
N SER A 324 -12.95 -4.82 47.53
CA SER A 324 -14.00 -5.55 46.82
C SER A 324 -15.11 -4.58 46.35
N LEU A 325 -14.73 -3.50 45.65
CA LEU A 325 -15.65 -2.42 45.28
C LEU A 325 -16.60 -2.89 44.16
N HIS A 326 -17.91 -2.79 44.43
CA HIS A 326 -18.94 -2.88 43.40
C HIS A 326 -18.95 -1.57 42.61
N ILE A 327 -18.50 -1.63 41.36
CA ILE A 327 -18.57 -0.53 40.41
C ILE A 327 -20.00 -0.51 39.85
N PRO A 328 -20.76 0.60 40.00
CA PRO A 328 -22.09 0.68 39.40
C PRO A 328 -21.98 0.57 37.87
N MET A 329 -22.69 -0.39 37.28
CA MET A 329 -22.79 -0.60 35.82
C MET A 329 -23.24 0.65 35.04
N ASP A 330 -23.82 1.63 35.73
CA ASP A 330 -24.36 2.86 35.16
C ASP A 330 -23.30 3.94 34.85
N ALA A 331 -22.01 3.69 35.15
CA ALA A 331 -20.90 4.61 34.86
C ALA A 331 -20.29 4.46 33.44
N PHE A 332 -20.84 3.56 32.60
CA PHE A 332 -20.37 3.34 31.23
C PHE A 332 -21.37 3.95 30.24
N PRO A 333 -20.92 4.79 29.27
CA PRO A 333 -21.81 5.40 28.29
C PRO A 333 -22.63 4.34 27.58
N ARG A 334 -23.96 4.45 27.67
CA ARG A 334 -24.87 3.76 26.74
C ARG A 334 -25.11 4.73 25.59
N ILE A 335 -24.56 4.44 24.40
CA ILE A 335 -24.84 5.25 23.23
C ILE A 335 -26.08 4.70 22.52
N SER A 336 -27.09 5.57 22.38
CA SER A 336 -28.31 5.44 21.58
C SER A 336 -29.22 4.23 21.87
N SER A 337 -30.28 4.47 22.63
CA SER A 337 -31.46 3.60 22.76
C SER A 337 -32.42 3.71 21.57
N GLU A 338 -31.92 3.99 20.36
CA GLU A 338 -32.78 3.98 19.17
C GLU A 338 -33.22 2.53 18.89
N PRO A 339 -34.51 2.30 18.60
CA PRO A 339 -34.99 0.97 18.25
C PRO A 339 -34.30 0.51 16.96
N ILE A 340 -33.90 -0.77 16.93
CA ILE A 340 -33.38 -1.41 15.71
C ILE A 340 -34.46 -1.25 14.61
N PRO A 341 -34.13 -0.67 13.45
CA PRO A 341 -35.11 -0.46 12.41
C PRO A 341 -35.66 -1.82 11.94
N ALA A 342 -36.97 -1.89 11.72
CA ALA A 342 -37.56 -3.03 11.04
C ALA A 342 -37.11 -3.04 9.57
N TRP A 343 -37.07 -4.21 8.95
CA TRP A 343 -36.89 -4.31 7.51
C TRP A 343 -38.03 -3.55 6.80
N PRO A 344 -37.74 -2.76 5.75
CA PRO A 344 -38.77 -2.22 4.86
C PRO A 344 -39.68 -3.35 4.36
N ARG A 345 -40.97 -3.06 4.19
CA ARG A 345 -41.97 -4.06 3.77
C ARG A 345 -41.70 -4.61 2.37
N GLU A 346 -40.94 -3.86 1.59
CA GLU A 346 -40.54 -4.14 0.22
C GLU A 346 -39.38 -5.16 0.15
N ILE A 347 -38.62 -5.35 1.24
CA ILE A 347 -37.55 -6.36 1.30
C ILE A 347 -38.19 -7.74 1.55
N GLU A 348 -38.05 -8.63 0.58
CA GLU A 348 -38.51 -10.01 0.70
C GLU A 348 -37.57 -10.83 1.59
N ASP A 349 -38.15 -11.57 2.54
CA ASP A 349 -37.45 -12.65 3.26
C ASP A 349 -37.66 -13.97 2.51
N MET A 350 -36.59 -14.40 1.84
CA MET A 350 -36.57 -15.60 0.99
C MET A 350 -36.24 -16.87 1.78
N ASN A 351 -36.34 -16.82 3.12
CA ASN A 351 -36.15 -18.00 3.95
C ASN A 351 -37.15 -19.11 3.59
N GLY A 352 -36.67 -20.34 3.47
CA GLY A 352 -37.47 -21.50 3.02
C GLY A 352 -37.72 -21.59 1.50
N GLN A 353 -37.45 -20.53 0.72
CA GLN A 353 -37.51 -20.57 -0.75
C GLN A 353 -36.18 -21.00 -1.38
N LEU A 354 -35.07 -20.78 -0.67
CA LEU A 354 -33.72 -21.10 -1.12
C LEU A 354 -33.37 -22.58 -0.86
N THR A 355 -32.89 -23.27 -1.89
CA THR A 355 -32.43 -24.67 -1.79
C THR A 355 -31.01 -24.86 -2.34
N HIS A 356 -30.40 -26.02 -2.09
CA HIS A 356 -29.11 -26.43 -2.68
C HIS A 356 -27.94 -25.46 -2.42
N PHE A 357 -27.67 -25.14 -1.16
CA PHE A 357 -26.53 -24.29 -0.78
C PHE A 357 -25.18 -24.95 -1.09
N ILE A 358 -24.36 -24.26 -1.87
CA ILE A 358 -22.96 -24.62 -2.16
C ILE A 358 -22.06 -23.52 -1.62
N LEU A 359 -21.16 -23.87 -0.69
CA LEU A 359 -20.15 -22.95 -0.19
C LEU A 359 -19.22 -22.53 -1.34
N ARG A 360 -19.18 -21.23 -1.64
CA ARG A 360 -18.29 -20.67 -2.66
C ARG A 360 -17.05 -20.06 -2.03
N TRP A 361 -17.23 -19.33 -0.95
CA TRP A 361 -16.12 -18.65 -0.29
C TRP A 361 -16.34 -18.57 1.21
N ARG A 362 -15.26 -18.72 1.97
CA ARG A 362 -15.23 -18.44 3.40
C ARG A 362 -14.10 -17.44 3.64
N GLY A 363 -14.46 -16.19 3.86
CA GLY A 363 -13.53 -15.12 4.17
C GLY A 363 -13.51 -14.77 5.66
N LEU A 364 -12.67 -13.80 6.02
CA LEU A 364 -12.57 -13.27 7.39
C LEU A 364 -13.87 -12.59 7.85
N ARG A 365 -14.60 -11.94 6.92
CA ARG A 365 -15.73 -11.04 7.23
C ARG A 365 -17.09 -11.57 6.78
N SER A 366 -17.12 -12.54 5.88
CA SER A 366 -18.35 -13.12 5.36
C SER A 366 -18.14 -14.49 4.76
N THR A 367 -19.18 -15.31 4.78
CA THR A 367 -19.30 -16.55 4.03
C THR A 367 -20.23 -16.34 2.84
N VAL A 368 -19.84 -16.81 1.65
CA VAL A 368 -20.63 -16.70 0.43
C VAL A 368 -21.07 -18.08 -0.01
N PHE A 369 -22.37 -18.26 -0.18
CA PHE A 369 -22.99 -19.44 -0.76
C PHE A 369 -23.60 -19.12 -2.11
N SER A 370 -23.66 -20.10 -3.01
CA SER A 370 -24.62 -20.07 -4.10
C SER A 370 -25.81 -20.95 -3.74
N ALA A 371 -27.03 -20.46 -3.93
CA ALA A 371 -28.28 -21.18 -3.70
C ALA A 371 -29.16 -21.13 -4.96
N SER A 372 -30.12 -22.05 -5.04
CA SER A 372 -31.15 -22.08 -6.07
C SER A 372 -32.41 -21.41 -5.53
N LEU A 373 -32.92 -20.41 -6.24
CA LEU A 373 -34.19 -19.73 -5.99
C LEU A 373 -35.08 -20.00 -7.20
N GLU A 374 -36.12 -20.82 -7.02
CA GLU A 374 -36.98 -21.30 -8.11
C GLU A 374 -36.19 -21.89 -9.30
N THR A 375 -36.09 -21.15 -10.41
CA THR A 375 -35.38 -21.51 -11.66
C THR A 375 -34.02 -20.82 -11.80
N SER A 376 -33.70 -19.86 -10.93
CA SER A 376 -32.50 -19.04 -11.00
C SER A 376 -31.51 -19.38 -9.89
N ARG A 377 -30.24 -18.99 -10.05
CA ARG A 377 -29.24 -19.09 -8.98
C ARG A 377 -28.94 -17.71 -8.40
N VAL A 378 -28.78 -17.67 -7.08
CA VAL A 378 -28.48 -16.45 -6.33
C VAL A 378 -27.23 -16.64 -5.47
N ALA A 379 -26.63 -15.52 -5.10
CA ALA A 379 -25.53 -15.48 -4.14
C ALA A 379 -26.07 -15.07 -2.76
N VAL A 380 -25.77 -15.86 -1.73
CA VAL A 380 -26.14 -15.55 -0.34
C VAL A 380 -24.87 -15.21 0.41
N LYS A 381 -24.74 -13.94 0.81
CA LYS A 381 -23.61 -13.42 1.57
C LYS A 381 -24.01 -13.31 3.03
N VAL A 382 -23.40 -14.15 3.87
CA VAL A 382 -23.68 -14.21 5.30
C VAL A 382 -22.55 -13.50 6.06
N PRO A 383 -22.86 -12.47 6.87
CA PRO A 383 -21.85 -11.80 7.68
C PRO A 383 -21.19 -12.74 8.69
N ARG A 384 -19.87 -12.67 8.83
CA ARG A 384 -19.11 -13.32 9.92
C ARG A 384 -18.64 -12.25 10.90
N LEU A 385 -19.62 -11.65 11.56
CA LEU A 385 -19.40 -10.59 12.54
C LEU A 385 -19.29 -11.28 13.89
N ASN A 386 -18.08 -11.33 14.45
CA ASN A 386 -17.77 -11.95 15.75
C ASN A 386 -18.64 -11.37 16.88
N ALA A 387 -19.83 -11.93 17.08
CA ALA A 387 -20.68 -11.68 18.23
C ALA A 387 -20.91 -13.03 18.90
N SER A 388 -20.34 -13.23 20.08
CA SER A 388 -20.84 -14.26 20.99
C SER A 388 -22.34 -14.04 21.13
N LEU A 389 -23.16 -15.05 20.81
CA LEU A 389 -24.63 -14.97 20.81
C LEU A 389 -25.21 -14.38 22.11
N ASP A 390 -24.50 -14.49 23.23
CA ASP A 390 -24.98 -13.98 24.51
C ASP A 390 -24.55 -12.51 24.81
N ASN A 391 -23.79 -11.85 23.93
CA ASN A 391 -23.47 -10.42 24.03
C ASN A 391 -24.50 -9.56 23.27
N GLN A 392 -25.70 -9.46 23.86
CA GLN A 392 -26.86 -8.80 23.24
C GLN A 392 -26.58 -7.35 22.81
N THR A 393 -25.80 -6.59 23.59
CA THR A 393 -25.51 -5.19 23.29
C THR A 393 -24.71 -5.04 21.99
N ARG A 394 -23.63 -5.82 21.84
CA ARG A 394 -22.79 -5.81 20.64
C ARG A 394 -23.53 -6.34 19.41
N HIS A 395 -24.35 -7.38 19.59
CA HIS A 395 -25.22 -7.90 18.55
C HIS A 395 -26.21 -6.83 18.05
N ASN A 396 -26.88 -6.12 18.97
CA ASN A 396 -27.83 -5.07 18.64
C ASN A 396 -27.18 -3.90 17.87
N HIS A 397 -25.95 -3.51 18.19
CA HIS A 397 -25.24 -2.45 17.46
C HIS A 397 -24.92 -2.86 16.02
N LEU A 398 -24.41 -4.09 15.84
CA LEU A 398 -24.14 -4.65 14.53
C LEU A 398 -25.41 -4.75 13.70
N GLU A 399 -26.49 -5.26 14.31
CA GLU A 399 -27.81 -5.36 13.67
C GLU A 399 -28.36 -3.98 13.29
N TYR A 400 -28.24 -2.97 14.16
CA TYR A 400 -28.63 -1.59 13.85
C TYR A 400 -27.87 -1.04 12.65
N ILE A 401 -26.53 -1.11 12.63
CA ILE A 401 -25.72 -0.60 11.51
C ILE A 401 -26.05 -1.38 10.22
N PHE A 402 -26.13 -2.71 10.32
CA PHE A 402 -26.44 -3.58 9.21
C PHE A 402 -27.79 -3.20 8.58
N ARG A 403 -28.85 -3.13 9.37
CA ARG A 403 -30.19 -2.76 8.89
C ARG A 403 -30.26 -1.32 8.41
N LYS A 404 -29.59 -0.38 9.07
CA LYS A 404 -29.52 1.02 8.64
C LYS A 404 -28.87 1.16 7.27
N VAL A 405 -27.72 0.50 7.05
CA VAL A 405 -27.01 0.56 5.76
C VAL A 405 -27.83 -0.10 4.65
N VAL A 406 -28.37 -1.31 4.89
CA VAL A 406 -29.21 -2.02 3.93
C VAL A 406 -30.45 -1.20 3.57
N THR A 407 -31.16 -0.66 4.57
CA THR A 407 -32.35 0.17 4.35
C THR A 407 -32.03 1.45 3.60
N SER A 408 -30.93 2.13 3.93
CA SER A 408 -30.53 3.38 3.26
C SER A 408 -30.12 3.22 1.80
N ARG A 409 -29.77 1.99 1.38
CA ARG A 409 -29.27 1.66 0.04
C ARG A 409 -30.21 0.73 -0.73
N TYR A 410 -31.37 0.42 -0.17
CA TYR A 410 -32.39 -0.40 -0.82
C TYR A 410 -33.00 0.36 -2.02
N GLY A 411 -33.29 -0.34 -3.11
CA GLY A 411 -33.83 0.25 -4.34
C GLY A 411 -32.81 0.99 -5.22
N VAL A 412 -31.51 0.88 -4.91
CA VAL A 412 -30.44 1.41 -5.75
C VAL A 412 -30.15 0.40 -6.87
N HIS A 413 -30.66 0.68 -8.08
CA HIS A 413 -30.48 -0.17 -9.26
C HIS A 413 -29.60 0.49 -10.30
N HIS A 414 -28.55 -0.22 -10.75
CA HIS A 414 -27.68 0.22 -11.83
C HIS A 414 -26.98 -1.00 -12.47
N PRO A 415 -26.75 -1.04 -13.80
CA PRO A 415 -26.10 -2.17 -14.46
C PRO A 415 -24.71 -2.54 -13.91
N ASN A 416 -23.98 -1.57 -13.36
CA ASN A 416 -22.64 -1.76 -12.77
C ASN A 416 -22.65 -1.81 -11.23
N ILE A 417 -23.81 -2.09 -10.63
CA ILE A 417 -23.97 -2.32 -9.20
C ILE A 417 -24.59 -3.70 -9.02
N ILE A 418 -24.09 -4.49 -8.08
CA ILE A 418 -24.65 -5.81 -7.78
C ILE A 418 -26.06 -5.63 -7.22
N GLU A 419 -27.03 -6.25 -7.87
CA GLU A 419 -28.43 -6.20 -7.46
C GLU A 419 -28.66 -6.95 -6.15
N PHE A 420 -29.26 -6.24 -5.20
CA PHE A 420 -29.71 -6.79 -3.92
C PHE A 420 -31.18 -7.20 -4.03
N LEU A 421 -31.44 -8.49 -3.85
CA LEU A 421 -32.75 -9.11 -4.10
C LEU A 421 -33.60 -9.20 -2.82
N GLY A 422 -32.98 -9.44 -1.67
CA GLY A 422 -33.69 -9.64 -0.42
C GLY A 422 -32.81 -10.18 0.70
N ILE A 423 -33.44 -10.67 1.76
CA ILE A 423 -32.76 -11.28 2.90
C ILE A 423 -33.16 -12.74 3.05
N THR A 424 -32.45 -13.47 3.91
CA THR A 424 -32.85 -14.79 4.38
C THR A 424 -32.61 -14.91 5.87
N SER A 425 -33.69 -15.02 6.64
CA SER A 425 -33.66 -15.14 8.11
C SER A 425 -33.18 -16.51 8.62
N GLY A 426 -32.90 -17.46 7.72
CA GLY A 426 -32.49 -18.82 8.07
C GLY A 426 -31.07 -18.95 8.62
N PHE A 427 -30.30 -17.86 8.64
CA PHE A 427 -28.95 -17.81 9.20
C PHE A 427 -28.94 -17.12 10.56
N THR A 428 -28.16 -17.66 11.49
CA THR A 428 -27.94 -17.11 12.83
C THR A 428 -26.44 -16.90 13.06
N PRO A 429 -26.00 -15.84 13.75
CA PRO A 429 -26.81 -14.84 14.46
C PRO A 429 -27.39 -13.73 13.56
N HIS A 430 -26.92 -13.56 12.33
CA HIS A 430 -27.34 -12.48 11.44
C HIS A 430 -27.96 -13.01 10.14
N GLU A 431 -28.93 -12.29 9.60
CA GLU A 431 -29.59 -12.63 8.35
C GLU A 431 -28.60 -12.62 7.15
N GLY A 432 -28.81 -13.54 6.21
CA GLY A 432 -28.04 -13.55 4.96
C GLY A 432 -28.57 -12.51 3.97
N LEU A 433 -27.68 -11.79 3.30
CA LEU A 433 -28.05 -10.90 2.19
C LEU A 433 -28.07 -11.69 0.88
N VAL A 434 -29.18 -11.62 0.15
CA VAL A 434 -29.39 -12.32 -1.13
C VAL A 434 -29.14 -11.35 -2.28
N PHE A 435 -28.24 -11.73 -3.18
CA PHE A 435 -27.82 -10.96 -4.34
C PHE A 435 -28.02 -11.76 -5.63
N GLU A 436 -28.07 -11.04 -6.75
CA GLU A 436 -27.85 -11.66 -8.05
C GLU A 436 -26.52 -12.45 -8.07
N LEU A 437 -26.48 -13.55 -8.82
CA LEU A 437 -25.26 -14.34 -8.96
C LEU A 437 -24.39 -13.81 -10.11
N CYS A 438 -23.27 -13.15 -9.77
CA CYS A 438 -22.20 -12.82 -10.72
C CYS A 438 -21.28 -14.04 -10.95
N PHE A 439 -20.91 -14.35 -12.19
CA PHE A 439 -20.08 -15.52 -12.52
C PHE A 439 -18.58 -15.30 -12.25
N GLN A 440 -17.93 -16.35 -11.74
CA GLN A 440 -16.48 -16.42 -11.50
C GLN A 440 -15.85 -15.41 -10.53
N TRP A 441 -16.50 -15.24 -9.38
CA TRP A 441 -15.90 -14.68 -8.16
C TRP A 441 -15.54 -13.19 -8.30
N SER A 442 -15.02 -12.62 -7.21
CA SER A 442 -14.50 -11.26 -7.16
C SER A 442 -13.44 -11.01 -8.25
N LEU A 443 -13.26 -9.74 -8.62
CA LEU A 443 -12.38 -9.29 -9.69
C LEU A 443 -10.95 -9.83 -9.54
N ASP A 444 -10.47 -9.98 -8.30
CA ASP A 444 -9.15 -10.58 -8.01
C ASP A 444 -9.01 -12.02 -8.50
N LYS A 445 -10.04 -12.84 -8.31
CA LYS A 445 -10.06 -14.25 -8.73
C LYS A 445 -10.28 -14.39 -10.22
N TYR A 446 -11.09 -13.50 -10.78
CA TYR A 446 -11.32 -13.43 -12.22
C TYR A 446 -10.01 -13.29 -12.99
N LEU A 447 -9.13 -12.37 -12.59
CA LEU A 447 -7.84 -12.15 -13.26
C LEU A 447 -6.75 -13.16 -12.89
N LYS A 448 -6.67 -13.61 -11.62
CA LYS A 448 -5.65 -14.59 -11.19
C LYS A 448 -5.76 -15.95 -11.89
N LYS A 449 -6.96 -16.39 -12.26
CA LYS A 449 -7.18 -17.68 -12.93
C LYS A 449 -6.89 -17.67 -14.44
N ARG A 450 -6.55 -16.52 -15.04
CA ARG A 450 -6.25 -16.39 -16.49
C ARG A 450 -5.13 -15.38 -16.76
N PRO A 451 -3.83 -15.77 -16.66
CA PRO A 451 -2.70 -14.85 -16.76
C PRO A 451 -2.32 -14.39 -18.18
N VAL A 452 -2.94 -14.93 -19.24
CA VAL A 452 -2.47 -14.72 -20.62
C VAL A 452 -3.48 -13.92 -21.42
N MET A 453 -3.16 -12.64 -21.68
CA MET A 453 -3.68 -11.92 -22.85
C MET A 453 -2.53 -11.13 -23.53
N PRO A 454 -2.15 -11.51 -24.76
CA PRO A 454 -1.29 -10.70 -25.61
C PRO A 454 -2.03 -9.43 -26.06
N GLU A 455 -1.32 -8.31 -26.07
CA GLU A 455 -1.79 -7.03 -26.58
C GLU A 455 -2.31 -7.14 -28.02
N ARG A 456 -3.60 -6.86 -28.23
CA ARG A 456 -4.12 -6.29 -29.49
C ARG A 456 -5.47 -5.64 -29.26
N TYR A 457 -5.44 -4.33 -29.06
CA TYR A 457 -6.61 -3.46 -29.03
C TYR A 457 -7.29 -3.40 -30.41
N THR A 458 -8.39 -4.11 -30.56
CA THR A 458 -9.50 -3.79 -31.45
C THR A 458 -10.75 -4.37 -30.79
N ARG A 459 -11.89 -3.67 -30.84
CA ARG A 459 -13.20 -4.29 -30.55
C ARG A 459 -13.40 -5.46 -31.52
N SER A 460 -12.96 -6.62 -31.09
CA SER A 460 -13.28 -7.93 -31.64
C SER A 460 -14.41 -8.50 -30.78
N PRO A 461 -15.32 -9.32 -31.31
CA PRO A 461 -16.35 -10.02 -30.54
C PRO A 461 -15.71 -11.16 -29.71
N ASP A 462 -14.76 -10.78 -28.85
CA ASP A 462 -14.09 -11.67 -27.92
C ASP A 462 -14.98 -11.81 -26.68
N PRO A 463 -15.27 -13.04 -26.20
CA PRO A 463 -16.16 -13.27 -25.04
C PRO A 463 -15.63 -12.76 -23.69
N TYR A 464 -14.58 -11.94 -23.64
CA TYR A 464 -13.95 -11.47 -22.39
C TYR A 464 -13.73 -9.94 -22.37
N PRO A 465 -14.05 -9.27 -21.25
CA PRO A 465 -13.87 -7.83 -21.07
C PRO A 465 -12.37 -7.45 -20.98
N SER A 466 -12.00 -6.37 -21.66
CA SER A 466 -10.68 -5.73 -21.53
C SER A 466 -10.53 -5.01 -20.18
N HIS A 467 -9.28 -4.74 -19.73
CA HIS A 467 -9.05 -3.89 -18.56
C HIS A 467 -9.74 -2.52 -18.68
N TYR A 468 -9.75 -1.95 -19.89
CA TYR A 468 -10.41 -0.68 -20.17
C TYR A 468 -11.93 -0.74 -19.96
N SER A 469 -12.60 -1.79 -20.47
CA SER A 469 -14.05 -1.94 -20.28
C SER A 469 -14.41 -2.14 -18.81
N LEU A 470 -13.60 -2.92 -18.06
CA LEU A 470 -13.78 -3.09 -16.62
C LEU A 470 -13.62 -1.74 -15.87
N MET A 471 -12.64 -0.91 -16.25
CA MET A 471 -12.50 0.44 -15.67
C MET A 471 -13.71 1.33 -15.97
N CYS A 472 -14.26 1.27 -17.19
CA CYS A 472 -15.45 2.03 -17.56
C CYS A 472 -16.66 1.57 -16.75
N ASP A 473 -16.88 0.25 -16.65
CA ASP A 473 -17.98 -0.31 -15.87
C ASP A 473 -17.93 0.15 -14.40
N ILE A 474 -16.75 0.08 -13.76
CA ILE A 474 -16.55 0.54 -12.39
C ILE A 474 -16.81 2.06 -12.28
N LEU A 475 -16.32 2.86 -13.22
CA LEU A 475 -16.55 4.31 -13.22
C LEU A 475 -18.01 4.68 -13.43
N GLU A 476 -18.77 3.95 -14.25
CA GLU A 476 -20.18 4.23 -14.45
C GLU A 476 -20.98 3.93 -13.17
N GLY A 477 -20.63 2.85 -12.46
CA GLY A 477 -21.14 2.58 -11.12
C GLY A 477 -20.81 3.69 -10.13
N LEU A 478 -19.56 4.12 -10.05
CA LEU A 478 -19.13 5.22 -9.15
C LEU A 478 -19.80 6.55 -9.51
N LYS A 479 -19.89 6.90 -10.80
CA LYS A 479 -20.56 8.11 -11.28
C LYS A 479 -22.03 8.15 -10.86
N PHE A 480 -22.74 7.02 -10.99
CA PHE A 480 -24.12 6.91 -10.52
C PHE A 480 -24.22 7.08 -8.99
N MET A 481 -23.36 6.41 -8.22
CA MET A 481 -23.33 6.50 -6.76
C MET A 481 -22.99 7.92 -6.27
N HIS A 482 -21.98 8.56 -6.86
CA HIS A 482 -21.51 9.90 -6.51
C HIS A 482 -22.49 10.99 -6.96
N GLY A 483 -23.27 10.74 -8.02
CA GLY A 483 -24.30 11.64 -8.53
C GLY A 483 -25.67 11.50 -7.86
N TYR A 484 -25.82 10.59 -6.89
CA TYR A 484 -27.06 10.41 -6.13
C TYR A 484 -27.38 11.68 -5.30
N PRO A 485 -28.65 12.05 -5.05
CA PRO A 485 -29.00 13.30 -4.35
C PRO A 485 -28.30 13.49 -3.01
N ILE A 486 -28.08 12.38 -2.30
CA ILE A 486 -27.12 12.28 -1.21
C ILE A 486 -26.04 11.32 -1.71
N PRO A 487 -24.82 11.78 -2.03
CA PRO A 487 -23.79 10.94 -2.63
C PRO A 487 -23.55 9.66 -1.81
N ILE A 488 -23.61 8.51 -2.49
CA ILE A 488 -23.35 7.22 -1.88
C ILE A 488 -21.86 6.93 -2.02
N THR A 489 -21.12 7.07 -0.93
CA THR A 489 -19.69 6.74 -0.90
C THR A 489 -19.49 5.26 -0.54
N HIS A 490 -18.59 4.57 -1.26
CA HIS A 490 -18.31 3.16 -1.03
C HIS A 490 -17.42 2.95 0.21
N GLY A 491 -16.25 3.60 0.26
CA GLY A 491 -15.37 3.61 1.43
C GLY A 491 -14.53 2.35 1.68
N ASP A 492 -14.65 1.33 0.84
CA ASP A 492 -13.86 0.07 0.87
C ASP A 492 -13.73 -0.54 -0.53
N LEU A 493 -13.47 0.29 -1.54
CA LEU A 493 -13.45 -0.16 -2.93
C LEU A 493 -12.17 -0.96 -3.20
N THR A 494 -12.31 -2.28 -3.30
CA THR A 494 -11.20 -3.22 -3.52
C THR A 494 -11.60 -4.25 -4.59
N PRO A 495 -10.63 -4.97 -5.20
CA PRO A 495 -10.94 -6.05 -6.13
C PRO A 495 -11.83 -7.16 -5.54
N GLU A 496 -11.84 -7.35 -4.23
CA GLU A 496 -12.73 -8.31 -3.54
C GLU A 496 -14.20 -7.86 -3.53
N ASN A 497 -14.43 -6.54 -3.53
CA ASN A 497 -15.76 -5.93 -3.48
C ASN A 497 -16.31 -5.57 -4.88
N ILE A 498 -15.62 -5.98 -5.94
CA ILE A 498 -16.07 -5.84 -7.34
C ILE A 498 -16.20 -7.25 -7.92
N SER A 499 -17.32 -7.54 -8.58
CA SER A 499 -17.56 -8.82 -9.25
C SER A 499 -17.71 -8.62 -10.75
N VAL A 500 -17.49 -9.68 -11.53
CA VAL A 500 -17.74 -9.67 -12.98
C VAL A 500 -18.96 -10.55 -13.27
N ASP A 501 -19.93 -10.06 -14.04
CA ASP A 501 -21.15 -10.82 -14.37
C ASP A 501 -20.96 -11.78 -15.57
N ASN A 502 -22.04 -12.47 -15.96
CA ASN A 502 -22.03 -13.43 -17.08
C ASN A 502 -21.74 -12.80 -18.44
N GLU A 503 -21.91 -11.48 -18.55
CA GLU A 503 -21.73 -10.70 -19.77
C GLU A 503 -20.37 -9.98 -19.77
N GLY A 504 -19.54 -10.22 -18.75
CA GLY A 504 -18.23 -9.60 -18.61
C GLY A 504 -18.27 -8.19 -18.02
N ARG A 505 -19.40 -7.74 -17.45
CA ARG A 505 -19.48 -6.40 -16.84
C ARG A 505 -18.97 -6.40 -15.42
N ALA A 506 -18.18 -5.38 -15.06
CA ALA A 506 -17.83 -5.16 -13.66
C ALA A 506 -19.02 -4.55 -12.89
N LYS A 507 -19.31 -5.11 -11.71
CA LYS A 507 -20.36 -4.68 -10.79
C LYS A 507 -19.81 -4.44 -9.39
N ILE A 508 -20.10 -3.27 -8.81
CA ILE A 508 -19.68 -2.87 -7.47
C ILE A 508 -20.65 -3.45 -6.43
N ASN A 509 -20.13 -4.03 -5.36
CA ASN A 509 -20.94 -4.46 -4.22
C ASN A 509 -21.22 -3.27 -3.29
N LEU A 510 -22.46 -2.81 -3.18
CA LEU A 510 -22.82 -1.71 -2.27
C LEU A 510 -22.66 -2.01 -0.78
N PHE A 511 -22.51 -3.28 -0.39
CA PHE A 511 -22.50 -3.72 1.01
C PHE A 511 -21.15 -4.30 1.41
N SER A 512 -20.24 -3.42 1.82
CA SER A 512 -18.99 -3.81 2.49
C SER A 512 -19.24 -4.07 3.98
N PHE A 513 -19.12 -5.33 4.39
CA PHE A 513 -19.06 -5.71 5.81
C PHE A 513 -17.85 -5.13 6.53
N GLY A 514 -16.75 -4.90 5.79
CA GLY A 514 -15.59 -4.22 6.34
C GLY A 514 -15.97 -2.80 6.79
N ARG A 515 -16.60 -2.03 5.89
CA ARG A 515 -17.01 -0.67 6.24
C ARG A 515 -18.06 -0.62 7.36
N MET A 516 -18.98 -1.56 7.41
CA MET A 516 -19.97 -1.66 8.50
C MET A 516 -19.28 -1.89 9.85
N LEU A 517 -18.32 -2.82 9.91
CA LEU A 517 -17.52 -3.08 11.10
C LEU A 517 -16.68 -1.87 11.51
N ALA A 518 -16.04 -1.19 10.57
CA ALA A 518 -15.25 0.01 10.82
C ALA A 518 -16.08 1.22 11.30
N SER A 519 -17.40 1.17 11.15
CA SER A 519 -18.33 2.22 11.59
C SER A 519 -18.86 1.99 13.02
N LEU A 520 -18.43 0.91 13.69
CA LEU A 520 -18.80 0.66 15.08
C LEU A 520 -18.09 1.64 16.01
N PRO A 521 -18.78 2.13 17.06
CA PRO A 521 -18.15 2.88 18.13
C PRO A 521 -17.07 2.06 18.83
N LEU A 522 -15.96 2.70 19.23
CA LEU A 522 -14.83 2.05 19.93
C LEU A 522 -15.26 1.44 21.27
N ASP A 523 -16.23 2.05 21.93
CA ASP A 523 -16.81 1.62 23.20
C ASP A 523 -17.82 0.47 23.05
N ALA A 524 -18.12 0.04 21.81
CA ALA A 524 -18.92 -1.16 21.55
C ALA A 524 -18.16 -2.47 21.81
N GLY A 525 -16.97 -2.41 22.42
CA GLY A 525 -16.20 -3.60 22.82
C GLY A 525 -15.57 -4.33 21.64
N VAL A 526 -15.34 -3.67 20.50
CA VAL A 526 -14.85 -4.31 19.28
C VAL A 526 -13.32 -4.32 19.29
N THR A 527 -12.70 -5.49 19.43
CA THR A 527 -11.24 -5.68 19.29
C THR A 527 -10.72 -5.50 17.86
N ALA A 528 -11.63 -5.47 16.88
CA ALA A 528 -11.31 -5.28 15.49
C ALA A 528 -11.14 -3.78 15.20
N THR A 529 -9.90 -3.32 15.03
CA THR A 529 -9.61 -1.96 14.58
C THR A 529 -9.93 -1.80 13.10
N VAL A 530 -10.11 -0.56 12.61
CA VAL A 530 -10.33 -0.28 11.18
C VAL A 530 -9.30 -1.02 10.31
N GLU A 531 -8.09 -1.20 10.83
CA GLU A 531 -6.95 -1.87 10.19
C GLU A 531 -7.11 -3.40 10.06
N SER A 532 -7.85 -4.08 10.95
CA SER A 532 -8.24 -5.51 10.76
C SER A 532 -9.30 -5.66 9.68
N VAL A 533 -10.01 -4.58 9.40
CA VAL A 533 -11.31 -4.63 8.75
C VAL A 533 -11.25 -4.06 7.33
N LEU A 534 -10.30 -3.16 7.04
CA LEU A 534 -10.04 -2.56 5.75
C LEU A 534 -8.55 -2.73 5.39
N SER A 535 -8.20 -2.87 4.12
CA SER A 535 -6.80 -2.95 3.70
C SER A 535 -6.24 -1.55 3.40
N PHE A 536 -5.22 -1.14 4.16
CA PHE A 536 -4.63 0.19 4.04
C PHE A 536 -4.06 0.51 2.66
N ARG A 537 -3.59 -0.50 1.94
CA ARG A 537 -3.00 -0.32 0.60
C ARG A 537 -3.94 0.42 -0.35
N TRP A 538 -5.24 0.31 -0.12
CA TRP A 538 -6.27 0.93 -0.92
C TRP A 538 -6.74 2.27 -0.34
N MET A 539 -6.57 2.50 0.97
CA MET A 539 -7.13 3.66 1.67
C MET A 539 -6.41 4.96 1.30
N SER A 540 -7.17 6.06 1.31
CA SER A 540 -6.66 7.41 1.10
C SER A 540 -6.07 8.01 2.39
N PRO A 541 -5.15 8.99 2.30
CA PRO A 541 -4.50 9.59 3.48
C PRO A 541 -5.46 10.13 4.54
N GLU A 542 -6.55 10.76 4.12
CA GLU A 542 -7.57 11.30 5.01
C GLU A 542 -8.37 10.22 5.76
N LEU A 543 -8.52 9.02 5.18
CA LEU A 543 -9.16 7.89 5.85
C LEU A 543 -8.22 7.18 6.84
N VAL A 544 -6.90 7.30 6.66
CA VAL A 544 -5.91 6.73 7.57
C VAL A 544 -5.65 7.64 8.78
N THR A 545 -5.66 8.95 8.57
CA THR A 545 -5.24 9.94 9.58
C THR A 545 -6.38 10.47 10.46
N ALA A 546 -7.63 10.39 10.02
CA ALA A 546 -8.76 10.95 10.77
C ALA A 546 -9.12 10.11 12.00
N SER A 547 -9.44 10.78 13.13
CA SER A 547 -9.91 10.13 14.36
C SER A 547 -11.25 9.40 14.18
N ASN A 548 -12.12 9.89 13.28
CA ASN A 548 -13.36 9.25 12.86
C ASN A 548 -13.45 9.27 11.32
N PRO A 549 -12.83 8.31 10.62
CA PRO A 549 -12.67 8.36 9.18
C PRO A 549 -14.02 8.12 8.48
N GLN A 550 -14.56 9.16 7.82
CA GLN A 550 -15.76 9.06 6.99
C GLN A 550 -15.38 9.07 5.50
N PRO A 551 -15.89 8.12 4.71
CA PRO A 551 -15.60 8.04 3.28
C PRO A 551 -16.24 9.22 2.55
N THR A 552 -15.50 9.73 1.58
CA THR A 552 -15.94 10.78 0.65
C THR A 552 -15.86 10.27 -0.79
N THR A 553 -16.49 10.99 -1.71
CA THR A 553 -16.40 10.71 -3.16
C THR A 553 -14.94 10.75 -3.63
N GLU A 554 -14.12 11.63 -3.06
CA GLU A 554 -12.70 11.79 -3.37
C GLU A 554 -11.86 10.63 -2.82
N SER A 555 -12.27 10.05 -1.68
CA SER A 555 -11.63 8.85 -1.13
C SER A 555 -11.88 7.62 -2.01
N ASP A 556 -13.08 7.49 -2.59
CA ASP A 556 -13.39 6.45 -3.57
C ASP A 556 -12.56 6.60 -4.84
N MET A 557 -12.30 7.84 -5.28
CA MET A 557 -11.46 8.09 -6.46
C MET A 557 -9.99 7.72 -6.24
N TRP A 558 -9.46 7.89 -5.01
CA TRP A 558 -8.14 7.35 -4.65
C TRP A 558 -8.10 5.83 -4.78
N MET A 559 -9.08 5.12 -4.19
CA MET A 559 -9.22 3.67 -4.27
C MET A 559 -9.39 3.19 -5.73
N PHE A 560 -10.15 3.92 -6.54
CA PHE A 560 -10.30 3.65 -7.97
C PHE A 560 -8.96 3.77 -8.71
N GLY A 561 -8.13 4.77 -8.39
CA GLY A 561 -6.76 4.88 -8.91
C GLY A 561 -5.91 3.64 -8.57
N CYS A 562 -6.01 3.14 -7.33
CA CYS A 562 -5.39 1.88 -6.91
C CYS A 562 -5.89 0.68 -7.72
N ILE A 563 -7.19 0.60 -8.02
CA ILE A 563 -7.79 -0.45 -8.85
C ILE A 563 -7.31 -0.37 -10.29
N CYS A 564 -7.22 0.83 -10.89
CA CYS A 564 -6.66 1.00 -12.22
C CYS A 564 -5.22 0.48 -12.28
N PHE A 565 -4.38 0.86 -11.31
CA PHE A 565 -3.01 0.34 -11.20
C PHE A 565 -2.99 -1.18 -11.08
N TRP A 566 -3.82 -1.75 -10.21
CA TRP A 566 -3.90 -3.18 -10.01
C TRP A 566 -4.41 -3.92 -11.27
N LEU A 567 -5.42 -3.42 -11.97
CA LEU A 567 -5.91 -3.97 -13.24
C LEU A 567 -4.81 -4.01 -14.31
N LEU A 568 -3.97 -2.96 -14.37
CA LEU A 568 -2.94 -2.83 -15.40
C LEU A 568 -1.68 -3.64 -15.11
N THR A 569 -1.41 -3.96 -13.84
CA THR A 569 -0.13 -4.55 -13.41
C THR A 569 -0.26 -5.88 -12.68
N LEU A 570 -1.46 -6.21 -12.20
CA LEU A 570 -1.76 -7.30 -11.27
C LEU A 570 -0.95 -7.25 -9.96
N ARG A 571 -0.36 -6.09 -9.65
CA ARG A 571 0.35 -5.84 -8.39
C ARG A 571 -0.54 -5.08 -7.44
N GLU A 572 -0.46 -5.43 -6.16
CA GLU A 572 -1.14 -4.67 -5.12
C GLU A 572 -0.53 -3.27 -4.97
N PRO A 573 -1.30 -2.27 -4.52
CA PRO A 573 -0.72 -0.98 -4.19
C PRO A 573 0.33 -1.15 -3.08
N TYR A 574 1.42 -0.41 -3.17
CA TYR A 574 2.59 -0.56 -2.31
C TYR A 574 3.21 -1.97 -2.32
N ALA A 575 3.15 -2.71 -3.44
CA ALA A 575 3.66 -4.09 -3.54
C ALA A 575 5.14 -4.27 -3.11
N HIS A 576 5.96 -3.21 -3.15
CA HIS A 576 7.34 -3.23 -2.67
C HIS A 576 7.44 -3.28 -1.14
N ILE A 577 6.34 -3.03 -0.43
CA ILE A 577 6.26 -3.03 1.03
C ILE A 577 5.70 -4.36 1.50
N SER A 578 6.45 -5.02 2.35
CA SER A 578 6.10 -6.34 2.88
C SER A 578 4.94 -6.33 3.87
N HIS A 579 4.64 -5.19 4.53
CA HIS A 579 3.65 -5.09 5.60
C HIS A 579 2.69 -3.90 5.42
N ASP A 580 1.39 -4.12 5.58
CA ASP A 580 0.34 -3.10 5.39
C ASP A 580 0.48 -1.91 6.36
N ALA A 581 0.99 -2.11 7.57
CA ALA A 581 1.25 -1.03 8.53
C ALA A 581 2.31 -0.04 8.04
N HIS A 582 3.34 -0.55 7.33
CA HIS A 582 4.32 0.32 6.69
C HIS A 582 3.70 1.05 5.51
N ALA A 583 2.82 0.40 4.73
CA ALA A 583 2.06 1.10 3.69
C ALA A 583 1.21 2.24 4.27
N GLY A 584 0.59 2.05 5.44
CA GLY A 584 -0.08 3.12 6.20
C GLY A 584 0.85 4.30 6.52
N THR A 585 2.09 4.02 6.93
CA THR A 585 3.11 5.05 7.19
C THR A 585 3.48 5.83 5.93
N GLU A 586 3.66 5.14 4.79
CA GLU A 586 3.92 5.80 3.50
C GLU A 586 2.77 6.71 3.07
N ILE A 587 1.54 6.23 3.25
CA ILE A 587 0.31 6.98 2.97
C ILE A 587 0.28 8.28 3.81
N MET A 588 0.61 8.19 5.10
CA MET A 588 0.68 9.36 5.99
C MET A 588 1.78 10.34 5.58
N GLN A 589 2.88 9.85 5.03
CA GLN A 589 3.96 10.68 4.46
C GLN A 589 3.62 11.24 3.09
N GLY A 590 2.43 10.95 2.58
CA GLY A 590 1.91 11.43 1.31
C GLY A 590 2.56 10.79 0.10
N ARG A 591 3.15 9.60 0.24
CA ARG A 591 3.70 8.86 -0.88
C ARG A 591 2.58 8.14 -1.64
N PRO A 592 2.63 8.10 -2.99
CA PRO A 592 1.56 7.52 -3.78
C PRO A 592 1.59 5.98 -3.72
N PRO A 593 0.46 5.31 -3.98
CA PRO A 593 0.36 3.85 -3.94
C PRO A 593 1.26 3.10 -4.92
N ALA A 594 1.57 3.71 -6.06
CA ALA A 594 2.52 3.17 -7.01
C ALA A 594 3.13 4.28 -7.87
N THR A 595 4.14 3.90 -8.62
CA THR A 595 4.97 4.78 -9.45
C THR A 595 5.34 4.06 -10.75
N LEU A 596 5.55 4.74 -11.90
CA LEU A 596 5.89 3.99 -13.15
C LEU A 596 7.21 3.23 -13.03
N ALA A 597 8.09 3.57 -12.07
CA ALA A 597 9.28 2.77 -11.78
C ALA A 597 8.93 1.31 -11.44
N HIS A 598 7.72 1.04 -10.94
CA HIS A 598 7.22 -0.29 -10.62
C HIS A 598 6.47 -0.97 -11.79
N VAL A 599 6.47 -0.38 -13.00
CA VAL A 599 5.64 -0.84 -14.13
C VAL A 599 6.42 -0.93 -15.44
N TYR A 600 6.03 -1.87 -16.30
CA TYR A 600 6.58 -2.03 -17.64
C TYR A 600 6.23 -0.85 -18.57
N ARG A 601 7.22 -0.01 -18.91
CA ARG A 601 7.02 1.25 -19.66
C ARG A 601 6.55 1.10 -21.10
N ARG A 602 6.67 -0.07 -21.74
CA ARG A 602 6.30 -0.23 -23.17
C ARG A 602 4.81 -0.40 -23.44
N ALA A 603 3.98 -0.54 -22.41
CA ALA A 603 2.54 -0.66 -22.61
C ALA A 603 1.93 0.70 -22.96
N THR A 604 1.11 0.77 -24.00
CA THR A 604 0.52 2.04 -24.51
C THR A 604 -0.15 2.92 -23.45
N TRP A 605 -0.63 2.35 -22.35
CA TRP A 605 -1.31 3.08 -21.28
C TRP A 605 -0.35 3.92 -20.40
N THR A 606 0.95 3.62 -20.39
CA THR A 606 1.96 4.39 -19.64
C THR A 606 2.20 5.75 -20.29
N THR A 607 2.14 5.79 -21.61
CA THR A 607 2.46 6.97 -22.43
C THR A 607 1.21 7.72 -22.87
N ASN A 608 0.04 7.07 -22.96
CA ASN A 608 -1.19 7.71 -23.44
C ASN A 608 -1.84 8.68 -22.44
N GLY A 609 -1.26 8.90 -21.26
CA GLY A 609 -1.84 9.79 -20.25
C GLY A 609 -2.85 9.13 -19.32
N LEU A 610 -3.13 7.82 -19.47
CA LEU A 610 -3.87 7.06 -18.46
C LEU A 610 -3.11 7.05 -17.13
N TRP A 611 -1.79 6.85 -17.15
CA TRP A 611 -0.96 6.97 -15.95
C TRP A 611 -1.08 8.34 -15.28
N SER A 612 -1.02 9.43 -16.05
CA SER A 612 -1.19 10.79 -15.53
C SER A 612 -2.57 10.98 -14.89
N SER A 613 -3.60 10.35 -15.47
CA SER A 613 -4.97 10.37 -14.92
C SER A 613 -5.06 9.58 -13.60
N ILE A 614 -4.44 8.40 -13.53
CA ILE A 614 -4.30 7.61 -12.29
C ILE A 614 -3.56 8.42 -11.22
N GLY A 615 -2.45 9.08 -11.57
CA GLY A 615 -1.70 9.93 -10.65
C GLY A 615 -2.50 11.11 -10.09
N LYS A 616 -3.48 11.64 -10.83
CA LYS A 616 -4.40 12.67 -10.31
C LYS A 616 -5.35 12.12 -9.24
N CYS A 617 -5.69 10.84 -9.26
CA CYS A 617 -6.45 10.22 -8.18
C CYS A 617 -5.66 10.16 -6.86
N TRP A 618 -4.33 10.19 -6.92
CA TRP A 618 -3.44 10.10 -5.75
C TRP A 618 -2.95 11.45 -5.23
N ARG A 619 -3.71 12.52 -5.45
CA ARG A 619 -3.42 13.83 -4.86
C ARG A 619 -3.73 13.82 -3.35
N LEU A 620 -2.83 14.40 -2.56
CA LEU A 620 -3.00 14.49 -1.10
C LEU A 620 -4.21 15.31 -0.71
N ASP A 621 -4.40 16.45 -1.37
CA ASP A 621 -5.61 17.24 -1.26
C ASP A 621 -6.77 16.50 -1.97
N PRO A 622 -7.80 16.02 -1.24
CA PRO A 622 -8.89 15.27 -1.83
C PRO A 622 -9.64 16.06 -2.91
N LEU A 623 -9.77 17.39 -2.74
CA LEU A 623 -10.49 18.26 -3.67
C LEU A 623 -9.78 18.43 -5.02
N LYS A 624 -8.50 18.07 -5.12
CA LYS A 624 -7.72 18.09 -6.38
C LYS A 624 -7.82 16.80 -7.17
N ARG A 625 -8.52 15.77 -6.66
CA ARG A 625 -8.73 14.51 -7.34
C ARG A 625 -9.85 14.66 -8.38
N PRO A 626 -9.77 13.97 -9.53
CA PRO A 626 -10.83 14.02 -10.53
C PRO A 626 -12.08 13.32 -10.01
N SER A 627 -13.25 13.82 -10.37
CA SER A 627 -14.51 13.09 -10.19
C SER A 627 -14.59 11.88 -11.13
N ALA A 628 -15.46 10.91 -10.81
CA ALA A 628 -15.70 9.76 -11.69
C ALA A 628 -16.12 10.18 -13.12
N THR A 629 -16.90 11.25 -13.24
CA THR A 629 -17.32 11.83 -14.53
C THR A 629 -16.14 12.42 -15.32
N GLU A 630 -15.25 13.17 -14.67
CA GLU A 630 -14.08 13.74 -15.32
C GLU A 630 -13.08 12.67 -15.75
N PHE A 631 -12.85 11.65 -14.90
CA PHE A 631 -11.99 10.53 -15.23
C PHE A 631 -12.57 9.74 -16.42
N MET A 632 -13.87 9.42 -16.39
CA MET A 632 -14.55 8.73 -17.50
C MET A 632 -14.40 9.50 -18.81
N LYS A 633 -14.63 10.81 -18.79
CA LYS A 633 -14.44 11.67 -19.98
C LYS A 633 -13.01 11.59 -20.51
N GLY A 634 -12.01 11.61 -19.62
CA GLY A 634 -10.61 11.43 -19.99
C GLY A 634 -10.35 10.05 -20.61
N LEU A 635 -10.91 9.00 -20.03
CA LEU A 635 -10.76 7.62 -20.49
C LEU A 635 -11.38 7.43 -21.90
N THR A 636 -12.60 7.92 -22.14
CA THR A 636 -13.24 7.89 -23.47
C THR A 636 -12.45 8.66 -24.52
N GLN A 637 -11.84 9.79 -24.15
CA GLN A 637 -10.96 10.54 -25.05
C GLN A 637 -9.72 9.76 -25.46
N LEU A 638 -9.23 8.83 -24.63
CA LEU A 638 -8.10 7.97 -24.96
C LEU A 638 -8.49 6.88 -25.98
N GLU A 639 -9.65 6.26 -25.82
CA GLU A 639 -10.13 5.20 -26.73
C GLU A 639 -10.36 5.71 -28.16
N GLY A 640 -10.80 6.97 -28.31
CA GLY A 640 -11.06 7.59 -29.62
C GLY A 640 -9.82 8.04 -30.40
N ARG A 641 -8.59 7.84 -29.89
CA ARG A 641 -7.36 8.35 -30.53
C ARG A 641 -6.83 7.45 -31.64
N ILE A 642 -6.38 8.09 -32.72
CA ILE A 642 -5.64 7.43 -33.80
C ILE A 642 -4.28 6.96 -33.29
N ILE A 643 -3.54 7.82 -32.58
CA ILE A 643 -2.25 7.51 -31.95
C ILE A 643 -2.51 7.10 -30.49
N LYS A 644 -2.63 5.79 -30.26
CA LYS A 644 -3.07 5.22 -28.97
C LYS A 644 -2.18 5.56 -27.78
N TRP A 645 -0.88 5.84 -27.99
CA TRP A 645 0.09 6.15 -26.94
C TRP A 645 0.22 7.65 -26.63
N LEU A 646 -0.51 8.54 -27.32
CA LEU A 646 -0.34 9.99 -27.15
C LEU A 646 -1.19 10.54 -25.98
N PRO A 647 -0.64 11.36 -25.05
CA PRO A 647 -1.40 11.96 -23.94
C PRO A 647 -2.55 12.88 -24.39
N THR A 648 -3.70 12.86 -23.69
CA THR A 648 -4.87 13.73 -23.99
C THR A 648 -4.55 15.23 -24.04
N SER A 649 -3.58 15.68 -23.25
CA SER A 649 -3.11 17.07 -23.22
C SER A 649 -2.34 17.48 -24.48
N VAL A 650 -1.75 16.52 -25.21
CA VAL A 650 -0.98 16.80 -26.42
C VAL A 650 -1.92 16.95 -27.61
N ILE A 651 -1.77 18.08 -28.30
CA ILE A 651 -2.54 18.44 -29.49
C ILE A 651 -1.82 17.90 -30.73
N ASP A 652 -2.58 17.28 -31.64
CA ASP A 652 -2.09 16.95 -32.97
C ASP A 652 -2.32 18.12 -33.94
N LEU A 653 -1.23 18.60 -34.51
CA LEU A 653 -1.15 19.73 -35.42
C LEU A 653 -1.02 19.28 -36.89
N ALA A 654 -1.24 17.99 -37.18
CA ALA A 654 -1.23 17.41 -38.52
C ALA A 654 -1.77 18.35 -39.60
N GLY A 655 -0.93 18.64 -40.59
CA GLY A 655 -1.27 19.46 -41.77
C GLY A 655 -1.42 20.96 -41.51
N LYS A 656 -1.06 21.46 -40.32
CA LYS A 656 -1.06 22.90 -39.98
C LYS A 656 0.35 23.49 -39.88
N VAL A 657 1.35 22.64 -39.95
CA VAL A 657 2.76 22.98 -39.81
C VAL A 657 3.39 22.96 -41.20
N HIS A 658 3.98 24.09 -41.61
CA HIS A 658 4.57 24.27 -42.93
C HIS A 658 6.06 24.56 -42.82
N PHE A 659 6.82 23.85 -43.65
CA PHE A 659 8.23 24.05 -43.85
C PHE A 659 8.44 25.02 -45.02
N ASN A 660 9.35 26.00 -44.90
CA ASN A 660 9.54 27.04 -45.92
C ASN A 660 10.16 26.54 -47.25
N LEU A 661 10.62 25.29 -47.30
CA LEU A 661 11.33 24.65 -48.41
C LEU A 661 10.97 23.14 -48.52
N PRO A 662 11.23 22.46 -49.65
CA PRO A 662 10.70 21.11 -49.90
C PRO A 662 11.48 19.96 -49.23
N ARG A 663 12.68 20.19 -48.70
CA ARG A 663 13.57 19.12 -48.16
C ARG A 663 14.13 19.50 -46.79
N PRO A 664 14.05 18.62 -45.76
CA PRO A 664 14.62 18.81 -44.42
C PRO A 664 16.08 19.31 -44.38
N GLN A 665 16.87 18.98 -45.41
CA GLN A 665 18.29 19.31 -45.51
C GLN A 665 18.56 20.77 -45.94
N ASP A 666 17.57 21.46 -46.50
CA ASP A 666 17.69 22.83 -47.04
C ASP A 666 17.08 23.89 -46.09
N HIS A 667 16.56 23.51 -44.92
CA HIS A 667 15.96 24.43 -43.96
C HIS A 667 16.96 25.10 -43.02
N ASN A 668 16.57 26.23 -42.42
CA ASN A 668 17.23 26.84 -41.27
C ASN A 668 17.27 25.85 -40.09
N GLN A 669 18.33 25.04 -40.06
CA GLN A 669 18.63 24.10 -39.01
C GLN A 669 19.12 24.87 -37.78
N VAL A 670 18.45 24.67 -36.64
CA VAL A 670 18.74 25.38 -35.39
C VAL A 670 19.77 24.64 -34.55
N ALA A 671 19.65 23.30 -34.46
CA ALA A 671 20.58 22.47 -33.68
C ALA A 671 20.60 21.03 -34.19
N ARG A 672 21.68 20.30 -33.87
CA ARG A 672 21.84 18.86 -34.11
C ARG A 672 22.26 18.16 -32.82
N TYR A 673 21.68 17.00 -32.59
CA TYR A 673 21.94 16.19 -31.42
C TYR A 673 22.20 14.74 -31.81
N GLN A 674 23.10 14.11 -31.08
CA GLN A 674 23.43 12.70 -31.24
C GLN A 674 23.46 12.03 -29.87
N PHE A 675 22.79 10.90 -29.75
CA PHE A 675 22.61 10.18 -28.49
C PHE A 675 22.90 8.70 -28.66
N GLY A 676 23.39 8.08 -27.59
CA GLY A 676 23.46 6.64 -27.45
C GLY A 676 22.17 6.11 -26.83
N TRP A 677 21.50 5.20 -27.50
CA TRP A 677 20.35 4.46 -26.99
C TRP A 677 20.80 3.06 -26.61
N ARG A 678 20.46 2.61 -25.41
CA ARG A 678 20.86 1.30 -24.88
C ARG A 678 19.67 0.57 -24.31
N MET A 679 19.41 -0.65 -24.76
CA MET A 679 18.41 -1.55 -24.17
C MET A 679 19.07 -2.44 -23.10
N ILE A 680 18.45 -2.54 -21.93
CA ILE A 680 18.94 -3.34 -20.80
C ILE A 680 18.11 -4.63 -20.66
N SER A 681 18.73 -5.72 -20.21
CA SER A 681 18.04 -7.01 -20.03
C SER A 681 17.17 -7.05 -18.78
N ASP A 682 15.95 -7.55 -18.95
CA ASP A 682 14.94 -7.73 -17.90
C ASP A 682 15.38 -8.69 -16.77
N THR A 683 16.40 -9.53 -17.00
CA THR A 683 16.80 -10.62 -16.09
C THR A 683 18.16 -10.39 -15.41
N LYS A 684 19.03 -9.56 -16.00
CA LYS A 684 20.36 -9.21 -15.49
C LYS A 684 20.71 -7.80 -15.95
N PRO A 685 21.39 -6.97 -15.16
CA PRO A 685 21.70 -5.61 -15.55
C PRO A 685 22.87 -5.59 -16.56
N ARG A 686 22.56 -5.96 -17.81
CA ARG A 686 23.49 -5.96 -18.94
C ARG A 686 22.85 -5.28 -20.13
N ILE A 687 23.67 -4.58 -20.91
CA ILE A 687 23.24 -4.00 -22.18
C ILE A 687 23.00 -5.14 -23.17
N VAL A 688 21.77 -5.23 -23.69
CA VAL A 688 21.36 -6.21 -24.70
C VAL A 688 21.52 -5.64 -26.11
N GLN A 689 21.36 -4.33 -26.27
CA GLN A 689 21.42 -3.66 -27.55
C GLN A 689 21.87 -2.21 -27.38
N GLU A 690 22.68 -1.70 -28.31
CA GLU A 690 23.09 -0.30 -28.38
C GLU A 690 22.91 0.23 -29.81
N SER A 691 22.42 1.47 -29.94
CA SER A 691 22.22 2.16 -31.21
C SER A 691 22.47 3.66 -31.05
N ARG A 692 22.78 4.36 -32.13
CA ARG A 692 22.94 5.83 -32.12
C ARG A 692 21.72 6.47 -32.75
N ILE A 693 21.12 7.42 -32.03
CA ILE A 693 19.99 8.21 -32.51
C ILE A 693 20.50 9.61 -32.86
N LYS A 694 20.05 10.15 -34.00
CA LYS A 694 20.33 11.53 -34.42
C LYS A 694 19.04 12.33 -34.53
N MET A 695 19.03 13.53 -33.98
CA MET A 695 17.89 14.45 -34.00
C MET A 695 18.32 15.86 -34.36
N ALA A 696 17.44 16.62 -35.01
CA ALA A 696 17.68 18.02 -35.36
C ALA A 696 16.45 18.86 -35.03
N LEU A 697 16.71 20.14 -34.72
CA LEU A 697 15.70 21.18 -34.61
C LEU A 697 15.68 22.00 -35.89
N TYR A 698 14.48 22.21 -36.42
CA TYR A 698 14.23 23.01 -37.61
C TYR A 698 13.26 24.13 -37.31
N GLU A 699 13.49 25.28 -37.92
CA GLU A 699 12.53 26.36 -37.88
C GLU A 699 11.38 26.09 -38.87
N ALA A 700 10.14 26.34 -38.43
CA ALA A 700 8.96 26.17 -39.26
C ALA A 700 7.86 27.20 -38.91
N THR A 701 6.79 27.16 -39.69
CA THR A 701 5.65 28.08 -39.55
C THR A 701 4.37 27.30 -39.25
N TYR A 702 3.68 27.67 -38.19
CA TYR A 702 2.35 27.16 -37.83
C TYR A 702 1.26 28.13 -38.28
N VAL A 703 0.26 27.63 -39.03
CA VAL A 703 -0.90 28.41 -39.49
C VAL A 703 -2.20 27.75 -38.99
N PRO A 704 -2.90 28.33 -37.98
CA PRO A 704 -4.18 27.81 -37.53
C PRO A 704 -5.28 28.04 -38.59
N LYS A 705 -6.20 27.09 -38.76
CA LYS A 705 -7.32 27.19 -39.74
C LYS A 705 -8.22 28.43 -39.58
N TRP A 706 -8.25 29.04 -38.41
CA TRP A 706 -9.14 30.16 -38.06
C TRP A 706 -8.39 31.50 -37.88
N TYR A 707 -7.09 31.56 -38.18
CA TYR A 707 -6.25 32.73 -37.98
C TYR A 707 -5.40 33.03 -39.22
N SER A 708 -5.31 34.30 -39.62
CA SER A 708 -4.56 34.74 -40.80
C SER A 708 -3.08 35.04 -40.53
N ARG A 709 -2.60 34.92 -39.28
CA ARG A 709 -1.19 35.12 -38.92
C ARG A 709 -0.45 33.80 -38.72
N ALA A 710 0.57 33.60 -39.54
CA ALA A 710 1.62 32.61 -39.37
C ALA A 710 2.41 32.86 -38.07
N THR A 711 2.62 31.81 -37.27
CA THR A 711 3.43 31.85 -36.04
C THR A 711 4.69 31.01 -36.20
N ARG A 712 5.86 31.54 -35.85
CA ARG A 712 7.12 30.77 -35.87
C ARG A 712 7.10 29.70 -34.80
N VAL A 713 7.53 28.49 -35.15
CA VAL A 713 7.66 27.33 -34.26
C VAL A 713 8.97 26.60 -34.53
N VAL A 714 9.41 25.77 -33.58
CA VAL A 714 10.56 24.88 -33.75
C VAL A 714 10.09 23.45 -33.78
N ILE A 715 10.56 22.66 -34.75
CA ILE A 715 10.20 21.25 -34.90
C ILE A 715 11.42 20.39 -34.63
N LYS A 716 11.26 19.41 -33.75
CA LYS A 716 12.26 18.37 -33.50
C LYS A 716 11.93 17.14 -34.33
N ILE A 717 12.86 16.77 -35.20
CA ILE A 717 12.74 15.65 -36.13
C ILE A 717 14.00 14.79 -35.95
N GLY A 718 13.82 13.48 -35.82
CA GLY A 718 14.96 12.62 -36.03
C GLY A 718 15.31 12.54 -37.54
N TYR A 719 16.57 12.30 -37.89
CA TYR A 719 16.96 12.10 -39.29
C TYR A 719 17.96 10.94 -39.44
N ASP A 720 18.12 10.42 -40.68
CA ASP A 720 19.15 9.44 -41.07
C ASP A 720 18.96 8.00 -40.52
N PHE A 721 17.71 7.54 -40.41
CA PHE A 721 17.35 6.21 -39.88
C PHE A 721 16.36 5.42 -40.74
N GLU A 722 16.09 5.87 -41.95
CA GLU A 722 15.35 5.08 -42.94
C GLU A 722 16.13 3.83 -43.38
N THR A 723 17.46 3.82 -43.17
CA THR A 723 18.40 2.76 -43.57
C THR A 723 18.72 1.75 -42.47
N SER A 724 18.44 2.05 -41.19
CA SER A 724 18.73 1.16 -40.05
C SER A 724 17.47 0.83 -39.24
N PRO A 725 16.96 -0.42 -39.32
CA PRO A 725 15.83 -0.87 -38.49
C PRO A 725 16.06 -0.65 -36.99
N MET A 726 17.29 -0.86 -36.52
CA MET A 726 17.65 -0.67 -35.10
C MET A 726 17.58 0.79 -34.65
N ALA A 727 17.95 1.74 -35.51
CA ALA A 727 17.82 3.17 -35.20
C ALA A 727 16.36 3.62 -35.21
N ARG A 728 15.54 3.03 -36.10
CA ARG A 728 14.10 3.26 -36.13
C ARG A 728 13.42 2.77 -34.84
N ASP A 729 13.71 1.55 -34.40
CA ASP A 729 13.16 0.98 -33.17
C ASP A 729 13.57 1.77 -31.92
N ALA A 730 14.82 2.24 -31.89
CA ALA A 730 15.34 3.10 -30.83
C ALA A 730 14.55 4.42 -30.75
N LEU A 731 14.25 5.04 -31.89
CA LEU A 731 13.44 6.26 -31.96
C LEU A 731 11.96 6.00 -31.59
N HIS A 732 11.39 4.87 -32.02
CA HIS A 732 10.03 4.45 -31.63
C HIS A 732 9.88 4.24 -30.13
N SER A 733 10.96 3.88 -29.44
CA SER A 733 10.96 3.72 -28.00
C SER A 733 11.14 5.07 -27.28
N SER A 734 12.03 5.93 -27.77
CA SER A 734 12.48 7.12 -27.03
C SER A 734 11.57 8.34 -27.19
N LEU A 735 10.98 8.55 -28.37
CA LEU A 735 10.13 9.72 -28.64
C LEU A 735 8.86 9.76 -27.77
N PRO A 736 8.11 8.66 -27.59
CA PRO A 736 6.95 8.65 -26.70
C PRO A 736 7.29 9.06 -25.26
N ASP A 737 8.46 8.65 -24.76
CA ASP A 737 8.92 8.99 -23.40
C ASP A 737 9.22 10.49 -23.27
N GLU A 738 9.94 11.07 -24.23
CA GLU A 738 10.21 12.52 -24.23
C GLU A 738 8.90 13.32 -24.37
N ILE A 739 7.99 12.90 -25.25
CA ILE A 739 6.67 13.54 -25.39
C ILE A 739 5.87 13.45 -24.09
N ALA A 740 5.87 12.29 -23.43
CA ALA A 740 5.15 12.11 -22.17
C ALA A 740 5.71 13.01 -21.05
N ILE A 741 7.03 13.12 -20.94
CA ILE A 741 7.71 14.03 -20.01
C ILE A 741 7.37 15.48 -20.33
N MET A 742 7.48 15.89 -21.59
CA MET A 742 7.24 17.27 -22.00
C MET A 742 5.77 17.69 -21.91
N ALA A 743 4.83 16.75 -22.07
CA ALA A 743 3.40 17.01 -22.00
C ALA A 743 2.87 17.31 -20.58
N GLN A 744 3.64 17.00 -19.55
CA GLN A 744 3.30 17.25 -18.14
C GLN A 744 4.07 18.43 -17.52
N ILE A 745 5.03 19.01 -18.24
CA ILE A 745 5.85 20.12 -17.77
C ILE A 745 5.28 21.44 -18.27
N ASP A 746 4.99 22.37 -17.35
CA ASP A 746 4.65 23.76 -17.70
C ASP A 746 5.39 24.71 -16.76
N HIS A 747 6.51 25.26 -17.23
CA HIS A 747 7.36 26.16 -16.47
C HIS A 747 7.97 27.23 -17.39
N PRO A 748 8.00 28.51 -17.00
CA PRO A 748 8.45 29.61 -17.86
C PRO A 748 9.91 29.49 -18.32
N CYS A 749 10.75 28.79 -17.55
CA CYS A 749 12.17 28.57 -17.86
C CYS A 749 12.45 27.21 -18.53
N ILE A 750 11.43 26.53 -19.07
CA ILE A 750 11.56 25.28 -19.81
C ILE A 750 10.93 25.45 -21.20
N HIS A 751 11.55 24.86 -22.22
CA HIS A 751 11.06 24.94 -23.60
C HIS A 751 9.70 24.26 -23.75
N LYS A 752 8.66 25.02 -24.12
CA LYS A 752 7.29 24.51 -24.13
C LYS A 752 6.97 23.67 -25.37
N LEU A 753 6.50 22.44 -25.14
CA LEU A 753 5.87 21.61 -26.17
C LEU A 753 4.48 22.17 -26.50
N LEU A 754 4.26 22.53 -27.77
CA LEU A 754 2.97 23.03 -28.27
C LEU A 754 2.07 21.91 -28.78
N GLY A 755 2.66 20.82 -29.27
CA GLY A 755 1.95 19.67 -29.80
C GLY A 755 2.87 18.75 -30.58
N ILE A 756 2.27 17.86 -31.35
CA ILE A 756 2.97 17.04 -32.32
C ILE A 756 2.45 17.33 -33.72
N ASP A 757 3.25 17.05 -34.74
CA ASP A 757 2.83 16.99 -36.13
C ASP A 757 2.92 15.54 -36.59
N SER A 758 1.78 14.85 -36.63
CA SER A 758 1.71 13.54 -37.24
C SER A 758 1.51 13.68 -38.74
N ASN A 759 2.35 13.01 -39.55
CA ASN A 759 2.22 13.03 -41.00
C ASN A 759 0.79 12.58 -41.41
N ALA A 760 0.23 13.09 -42.52
CA ALA A 760 -1.15 12.86 -42.95
C ALA A 760 -1.56 11.37 -43.10
N GLN A 761 -0.58 10.46 -43.22
CA GLN A 761 -0.82 9.01 -43.28
C GLN A 761 -0.62 8.28 -41.93
N HIS A 762 -0.11 8.95 -40.89
CA HIS A 762 0.24 8.38 -39.58
C HIS A 762 1.21 7.16 -39.62
N ILE A 763 1.97 6.99 -40.71
CA ILE A 763 2.88 5.83 -40.91
C ILE A 763 4.28 6.10 -40.31
N GLN A 764 4.66 7.36 -40.14
CA GLN A 764 5.96 7.78 -39.59
C GLN A 764 5.81 8.28 -38.15
N LEU A 765 6.91 8.27 -37.40
CA LEU A 765 6.98 8.84 -36.06
C LEU A 765 6.59 10.33 -36.08
N PRO A 766 5.78 10.79 -35.11
CA PRO A 766 5.35 12.18 -35.10
C PRO A 766 6.50 13.12 -34.76
N ASN A 767 6.49 14.29 -35.38
CA ASN A 767 7.46 15.34 -35.09
C ASN A 767 6.99 16.13 -33.86
N MET A 768 7.91 16.52 -32.98
CA MET A 768 7.56 17.34 -31.81
C MET A 768 7.60 18.81 -32.21
N VAL A 769 6.56 19.57 -31.86
CA VAL A 769 6.42 21.00 -32.21
C VAL A 769 6.50 21.82 -30.93
N PHE A 770 7.46 22.73 -30.88
CA PHE A 770 7.75 23.58 -29.74
C PHE A 770 7.59 25.06 -30.05
N GLU A 771 7.54 25.88 -29.00
CA GLU A 771 7.60 27.34 -29.11
C GLU A 771 8.90 27.81 -29.80
N PRO A 772 8.91 29.01 -30.41
CA PRO A 772 10.10 29.52 -31.09
C PRO A 772 11.29 29.71 -30.13
N LEU A 773 12.48 29.31 -30.58
CA LEU A 773 13.74 29.51 -29.86
C LEU A 773 14.52 30.71 -30.43
N PRO A 774 15.23 31.47 -29.59
CA PRO A 774 16.19 32.49 -30.03
C PRO A 774 17.45 31.84 -30.61
N GLU A 775 18.24 32.59 -31.37
CA GLU A 775 19.43 32.06 -32.06
C GLU A 775 20.69 31.96 -31.17
N ILE A 776 20.62 32.36 -29.89
CA ILE A 776 21.80 32.44 -29.00
C ILE A 776 21.68 31.44 -27.84
N THR A 777 22.61 30.48 -27.80
CA THR A 777 22.84 29.58 -26.67
C THR A 777 23.81 30.18 -25.66
N LEU A 778 23.80 29.68 -24.43
CA LEU A 778 24.76 30.08 -23.41
C LEU A 778 26.21 29.76 -23.84
N GLU A 779 26.43 28.64 -24.53
CA GLU A 779 27.73 28.28 -25.10
C GLU A 779 28.27 29.35 -26.07
N LEU A 780 27.43 29.80 -27.01
CA LEU A 780 27.81 30.86 -27.96
C LEU A 780 28.04 32.20 -27.27
N LEU A 781 27.27 32.52 -26.23
CA LEU A 781 27.43 33.73 -25.44
C LEU A 781 28.78 33.74 -24.70
N LEU A 782 29.14 32.62 -24.07
CA LEU A 782 30.41 32.45 -23.35
C LEU A 782 31.63 32.56 -24.28
N GLY A 783 31.49 32.20 -25.56
CA GLY A 783 32.54 32.33 -26.56
C GLY A 783 32.78 33.75 -27.08
N ARG A 784 31.88 34.71 -26.83
CA ARG A 784 31.96 36.09 -27.35
C ARG A 784 32.65 37.09 -26.41
N ASP A 785 33.05 36.67 -25.21
CA ASP A 785 33.85 37.43 -24.22
C ASP A 785 33.37 38.87 -23.95
N GLN A 786 32.05 39.11 -23.99
CA GLN A 786 31.46 40.41 -23.64
C GLN A 786 31.27 40.53 -22.13
N THR A 787 32.05 41.42 -21.55
CA THR A 787 32.40 41.56 -20.14
C THR A 787 31.53 42.57 -19.38
N GLU A 788 30.20 42.39 -19.40
CA GLU A 788 29.33 42.94 -18.35
C GLU A 788 28.32 41.88 -17.88
N LEU A 789 28.81 41.02 -16.99
CA LEU A 789 28.09 39.87 -16.44
C LEU A 789 27.19 40.28 -15.25
N MET A 790 26.38 41.33 -15.40
CA MET A 790 25.40 41.72 -14.38
C MET A 790 24.22 40.73 -14.27
N ASP A 791 24.11 39.79 -15.20
CA ASP A 791 22.94 38.92 -15.34
C ASP A 791 23.23 37.41 -15.16
N ARG A 792 24.46 36.99 -14.79
CA ARG A 792 24.79 35.57 -14.49
C ARG A 792 23.90 34.96 -13.43
N LEU A 793 23.60 35.72 -12.37
CA LEU A 793 22.77 35.26 -11.26
C LEU A 793 21.34 35.03 -11.72
N ARG A 794 20.83 35.84 -12.68
CA ARG A 794 19.49 35.65 -13.26
C ARG A 794 19.42 34.39 -14.11
N ILE A 795 20.42 34.14 -14.96
CA ILE A 795 20.51 32.90 -15.75
C ILE A 795 20.57 31.68 -14.83
N LEU A 796 21.45 31.70 -13.82
CA LEU A 796 21.60 30.61 -12.85
C LEU A 796 20.30 30.39 -12.06
N HIS A 797 19.62 31.47 -11.66
CA HIS A 797 18.35 31.39 -10.97
C HIS A 797 17.25 30.77 -11.86
N ASP A 798 17.11 31.20 -13.11
CA ASP A 798 16.12 30.63 -14.04
C ASP A 798 16.34 29.12 -14.26
N ILE A 799 17.59 28.70 -14.43
CA ILE A 799 17.94 27.29 -14.61
C ILE A 799 17.76 26.49 -13.31
N ALA A 800 18.17 27.02 -12.15
CA ALA A 800 17.92 26.38 -10.86
C ALA A 800 16.41 26.26 -10.56
N SER A 801 15.60 27.24 -10.96
CA SER A 801 14.13 27.19 -10.86
C SER A 801 13.56 26.08 -11.74
N ALA A 802 14.04 25.96 -12.98
CA ALA A 802 13.64 24.88 -13.88
C ALA A 802 13.99 23.49 -13.30
N ILE A 803 15.22 23.30 -12.83
CA ILE A 803 15.65 22.00 -12.27
C ILE A 803 14.89 21.69 -10.98
N THR A 804 14.67 22.68 -10.11
CA THR A 804 13.86 22.51 -8.88
C THR A 804 12.44 22.07 -9.21
N TYR A 805 11.82 22.67 -10.24
CA TYR A 805 10.50 22.26 -10.72
C TYR A 805 10.50 20.80 -11.19
N LEU A 806 11.51 20.38 -11.94
CA LEU A 806 11.65 18.99 -12.42
C LEU A 806 11.86 18.01 -11.27
N HIS A 807 12.77 18.31 -10.34
CA HIS A 807 13.10 17.45 -9.19
C HIS A 807 11.91 17.32 -8.22
N ALA A 808 11.08 18.35 -8.10
CA ALA A 808 9.88 18.36 -7.27
C ALA A 808 8.60 17.97 -8.04
N HIS A 809 8.71 17.44 -9.26
CA HIS A 809 7.53 17.14 -10.07
C HIS A 809 6.64 16.09 -9.38
N THR A 810 5.36 16.42 -9.27
CA THR A 810 4.37 15.64 -8.50
C THR A 810 4.10 14.21 -8.99
N ASN A 811 4.52 13.88 -10.21
CA ASN A 811 4.31 12.57 -10.82
C ASN A 811 5.58 11.71 -10.74
N GLY A 812 6.54 12.09 -9.89
CA GLY A 812 7.89 11.57 -9.82
C GLY A 812 8.92 12.61 -10.24
N SER A 813 9.99 12.74 -9.47
CA SER A 813 11.14 13.61 -9.75
C SER A 813 11.73 13.33 -11.14
N ILE A 814 11.93 14.36 -11.95
CA ILE A 814 12.52 14.21 -13.28
C ILE A 814 13.98 14.64 -13.22
N ALA A 815 14.90 13.74 -13.58
CA ALA A 815 16.26 14.11 -13.93
C ALA A 815 16.34 14.49 -15.41
N HIS A 816 17.05 15.56 -15.74
CA HIS A 816 17.20 16.00 -17.12
C HIS A 816 18.27 15.20 -17.88
N GLY A 817 19.41 14.90 -17.24
CA GLY A 817 20.43 13.99 -17.79
C GLY A 817 21.32 14.53 -18.91
N ASP A 818 21.14 15.79 -19.33
CA ASP A 818 21.94 16.44 -20.39
C ASP A 818 21.96 17.97 -20.18
N ILE A 819 22.20 18.41 -18.95
CA ILE A 819 22.31 19.84 -18.64
C ILE A 819 23.69 20.33 -19.07
N SER A 820 23.72 21.21 -20.08
CA SER A 820 24.95 21.77 -20.63
C SER A 820 24.72 23.20 -21.15
N THR A 821 25.79 23.94 -21.39
CA THR A 821 25.71 25.29 -21.96
C THR A 821 25.12 25.31 -23.38
N ALA A 822 25.18 24.20 -24.11
CA ALA A 822 24.60 24.05 -25.45
C ALA A 822 23.06 23.90 -25.41
N ASN A 823 22.52 23.33 -24.33
CA ASN A 823 21.09 23.08 -24.14
C ASN A 823 20.37 24.21 -23.38
N ILE A 824 21.04 25.34 -23.13
CA ILE A 824 20.49 26.53 -22.46
C ILE A 824 20.40 27.69 -23.45
N TYR A 825 19.18 28.16 -23.71
CA TYR A 825 18.91 29.27 -24.62
C TYR A 825 18.62 30.57 -23.88
N ILE A 826 19.12 31.68 -24.39
CA ILE A 826 18.97 33.00 -23.78
C ILE A 826 17.99 33.85 -24.60
N PHE A 827 16.88 34.25 -23.98
CA PHE A 827 15.84 35.05 -24.60
C PHE A 827 16.06 36.55 -24.40
N PRO A 828 15.47 37.42 -25.25
CA PRO A 828 15.46 38.87 -25.03
C PRO A 828 14.95 39.23 -23.63
N GLY A 829 15.66 40.09 -22.90
CA GLY A 829 15.43 40.34 -21.47
C GLY A 829 16.22 39.42 -20.53
N GLN A 830 17.12 38.61 -21.08
CA GLN A 830 18.11 37.81 -20.34
C GLN A 830 17.49 36.74 -19.44
N ARG A 831 16.38 36.15 -19.93
CA ARG A 831 15.75 34.97 -19.35
C ARG A 831 16.34 33.72 -19.98
N ALA A 832 16.61 32.71 -19.16
CA ALA A 832 17.17 31.45 -19.63
C ALA A 832 16.08 30.36 -19.70
N LYS A 833 16.10 29.57 -20.78
CA LYS A 833 15.27 28.35 -20.87
C LYS A 833 16.13 27.11 -21.05
N LEU A 834 15.79 26.07 -20.30
CA LEU A 834 16.34 24.73 -20.43
C LEU A 834 15.61 23.97 -21.55
N THR A 835 16.38 23.29 -22.40
CA THR A 835 15.91 22.63 -23.62
C THR A 835 16.47 21.21 -23.73
N ASN A 836 15.97 20.43 -24.69
CA ASN A 836 16.46 19.09 -25.05
C ASN A 836 16.30 18.01 -23.94
N PHE A 837 15.08 17.46 -23.84
CA PHE A 837 14.72 16.44 -22.85
C PHE A 837 14.92 15.00 -23.35
N THR A 838 15.73 14.77 -24.39
CA THR A 838 15.92 13.43 -24.98
C THR A 838 16.46 12.41 -23.97
N CYS A 839 17.38 12.86 -23.11
CA CYS A 839 17.98 12.03 -22.06
C CYS A 839 17.22 12.13 -20.73
N ALA A 840 16.09 12.83 -20.70
CA ALA A 840 15.36 13.05 -19.46
C ALA A 840 14.80 11.72 -18.94
N PHE A 841 14.93 11.53 -17.64
CA PHE A 841 14.52 10.32 -16.95
C PHE A 841 13.68 10.68 -15.74
N GLN A 842 12.43 10.21 -15.72
CA GLN A 842 11.57 10.40 -14.57
C GLN A 842 11.81 9.29 -13.53
N TYR A 843 12.35 9.67 -12.37
CA TYR A 843 12.36 8.90 -11.14
C TYR A 843 10.99 8.97 -10.50
N ILE A 844 10.40 7.82 -10.22
CA ILE A 844 9.04 7.82 -9.70
C ILE A 844 9.11 7.06 -8.40
N CYS A 845 8.81 7.75 -7.29
CA CYS A 845 9.00 7.30 -5.90
C CYS A 845 8.94 5.77 -5.73
N GLY A 846 10.11 5.19 -5.52
CA GLY A 846 10.35 3.80 -5.19
C GLY A 846 11.76 3.76 -4.64
N ASN A 847 11.97 3.02 -3.56
CA ASN A 847 13.23 2.96 -2.85
C ASN A 847 14.41 2.77 -3.83
N TRP A 848 15.43 3.62 -3.77
CA TRP A 848 16.64 3.50 -4.60
C TRP A 848 17.44 2.22 -4.30
N GLU A 849 17.10 1.53 -3.21
CA GLU A 849 17.75 0.32 -2.71
C GLU A 849 17.19 -1.00 -3.29
N SER A 850 16.12 -0.98 -4.10
CA SER A 850 15.57 -2.22 -4.65
C SER A 850 16.42 -2.76 -5.80
N SER A 851 17.23 -3.76 -5.50
CA SER A 851 17.85 -4.64 -6.49
C SER A 851 16.77 -5.38 -7.28
N HIS A 852 16.55 -4.96 -8.54
CA HIS A 852 15.93 -5.69 -9.67
C HIS A 852 14.53 -5.25 -10.15
N GLN A 853 14.53 -4.62 -11.34
CA GLN A 853 13.81 -5.00 -12.58
C GLN A 853 14.13 -3.93 -13.63
N TRP A 854 15.30 -4.05 -14.29
CA TRP A 854 15.80 -3.02 -15.22
C TRP A 854 15.55 -3.44 -16.66
N ALA A 855 14.28 -3.43 -17.06
CA ALA A 855 13.86 -3.67 -18.43
C ALA A 855 13.65 -2.34 -19.16
N GLU A 856 14.70 -1.55 -19.33
CA GLU A 856 14.53 -0.20 -19.90
C GLU A 856 15.55 0.13 -20.97
N ALA A 857 15.06 0.86 -21.97
CA ALA A 857 15.89 1.49 -22.95
C ALA A 857 16.19 2.92 -22.47
N VAL A 858 17.46 3.26 -22.32
CA VAL A 858 17.89 4.57 -21.83
C VAL A 858 18.59 5.31 -22.95
N VAL A 859 18.26 6.59 -23.08
CA VAL A 859 19.00 7.50 -23.94
C VAL A 859 20.00 8.26 -23.07
N VAL A 860 21.27 8.19 -23.49
CA VAL A 860 22.38 8.92 -22.87
C VAL A 860 23.10 9.74 -23.95
N PRO A 861 23.80 10.82 -23.59
CA PRO A 861 24.62 11.57 -24.54
C PRO A 861 25.67 10.67 -25.23
N SER A 862 25.87 10.82 -26.55
CA SER A 862 26.75 9.90 -27.30
C SER A 862 28.26 10.14 -27.07
N HIS A 863 28.62 11.29 -26.51
CA HIS A 863 30.01 11.70 -26.27
C HIS A 863 30.22 12.07 -24.80
N ARG A 864 31.44 11.83 -24.31
CA ARG A 864 31.84 12.28 -22.97
C ARG A 864 31.84 13.82 -22.93
N SER A 865 31.32 14.38 -21.85
CA SER A 865 31.15 15.82 -21.67
C SER A 865 31.68 16.21 -20.29
N ILE A 866 32.24 17.43 -20.18
CA ILE A 866 32.73 17.97 -18.90
C ILE A 866 31.61 18.15 -17.86
N PHE A 867 30.36 18.22 -18.32
CA PHE A 867 29.18 18.42 -17.47
C PHE A 867 28.70 17.14 -16.77
N HIS A 868 29.19 15.95 -17.16
CA HIS A 868 28.79 14.70 -16.50
C HIS A 868 29.46 14.53 -15.14
N SER A 869 28.72 13.92 -14.20
CA SER A 869 29.21 13.68 -12.85
C SER A 869 30.17 12.48 -12.77
N PRO A 870 31.11 12.45 -11.81
CA PRO A 870 32.13 11.40 -11.72
C PRO A 870 31.54 10.00 -11.48
N GLU A 871 30.47 9.89 -10.70
CA GLU A 871 29.80 8.63 -10.39
C GLU A 871 29.12 7.99 -11.61
N SER A 872 28.87 8.77 -12.67
CA SER A 872 28.42 8.23 -13.95
C SER A 872 29.48 7.32 -14.62
N LYS A 873 30.71 7.25 -14.08
CA LYS A 873 31.83 6.47 -14.60
C LYS A 873 32.18 5.22 -13.77
N ASN A 874 31.79 5.15 -12.50
CA ASN A 874 32.39 4.24 -11.50
C ASN A 874 31.60 2.95 -11.19
N GLN A 875 30.76 2.45 -12.11
CA GLN A 875 30.11 1.15 -11.95
C GLN A 875 30.68 0.11 -12.94
N PRO A 876 31.83 -0.52 -12.62
CA PRO A 876 32.45 -1.51 -13.49
C PRO A 876 31.59 -2.77 -13.69
N GLU A 877 30.62 -3.03 -12.81
CA GLU A 877 29.70 -4.17 -12.91
C GLU A 877 28.44 -3.88 -13.74
N LEU A 878 28.11 -2.60 -13.99
CA LEU A 878 26.84 -2.20 -14.60
C LEU A 878 26.98 -1.52 -15.97
N GLU A 879 28.14 -1.00 -16.38
CA GLU A 879 28.35 -0.27 -17.66
C GLU A 879 27.26 0.80 -17.97
N LEU A 880 26.54 1.29 -16.95
CA LEU A 880 25.34 2.10 -17.11
C LEU A 880 25.47 3.41 -16.33
N ALA A 881 25.37 4.52 -17.06
CA ALA A 881 25.34 5.87 -16.51
C ALA A 881 23.92 6.43 -16.61
N PHE A 882 23.08 6.17 -15.60
CA PHE A 882 21.72 6.73 -15.58
C PHE A 882 21.74 8.22 -15.24
N PRO A 883 20.88 9.04 -15.89
CA PRO A 883 20.64 10.42 -15.46
C PRO A 883 20.16 10.46 -14.01
N THR A 884 20.88 11.08 -13.07
CA THR A 884 20.46 11.16 -11.65
C THR A 884 20.13 12.60 -11.25
N LEU A 885 19.29 12.76 -10.22
CA LEU A 885 19.00 14.09 -9.65
C LEU A 885 20.28 14.76 -9.14
N ALA A 886 21.16 13.99 -8.47
CA ALA A 886 22.46 14.46 -8.03
C ALA A 886 23.40 14.77 -9.21
N GLY A 887 23.29 14.03 -10.32
CA GLY A 887 24.00 14.29 -11.56
C GLY A 887 23.61 15.64 -12.17
N ASP A 888 22.31 15.96 -12.20
CA ASP A 888 21.83 17.28 -12.65
C ASP A 888 22.40 18.42 -11.79
N VAL A 889 22.49 18.23 -10.46
CA VAL A 889 23.10 19.20 -9.53
C VAL A 889 24.58 19.43 -9.87
N TRP A 890 25.32 18.36 -10.18
CA TRP A 890 26.71 18.47 -10.61
C TRP A 890 26.83 19.20 -11.95
N SER A 891 26.02 18.85 -12.94
CA SER A 891 26.01 19.50 -14.25
C SER A 891 25.69 21.00 -14.12
N PHE A 892 24.76 21.37 -13.24
CA PHE A 892 24.48 22.76 -12.88
C PHE A 892 25.73 23.45 -12.28
N GLY A 893 26.43 22.79 -11.36
CA GLY A 893 27.69 23.28 -10.79
C GLY A 893 28.76 23.57 -11.85
N ILE A 894 28.90 22.71 -12.88
CA ILE A 894 29.83 22.93 -13.99
C ILE A 894 29.37 24.07 -14.91
N VAL A 895 28.07 24.22 -15.15
CA VAL A 895 27.52 25.39 -15.87
C VAL A 895 27.83 26.68 -15.10
N MET A 896 27.66 26.66 -13.77
CA MET A 896 28.01 27.79 -12.90
C MET A 896 29.51 28.09 -12.96
N LEU A 897 30.38 27.09 -12.86
CA LEU A 897 31.82 27.28 -12.96
C LEU A 897 32.23 27.87 -14.31
N SER A 898 31.58 27.44 -15.40
CA SER A 898 31.82 27.95 -16.75
C SER A 898 31.43 29.41 -16.92
N LEU A 899 30.40 29.89 -16.19
CA LEU A 899 30.01 31.30 -16.14
C LEU A 899 31.02 32.17 -15.37
N TYR A 900 31.64 31.65 -14.31
CA TYR A 900 32.55 32.43 -13.46
C TYR A 900 34.02 32.39 -13.92
N SER A 901 34.51 31.27 -14.43
CA SER A 901 35.94 31.08 -14.73
C SER A 901 36.20 30.93 -16.22
N ALA A 902 36.82 31.95 -16.82
CA ALA A 902 37.37 31.86 -18.18
C ALA A 902 38.51 30.83 -18.26
N ARG A 903 39.28 30.67 -17.17
CA ARG A 903 40.36 29.68 -17.07
C ARG A 903 39.81 28.26 -17.20
N PHE A 904 38.70 27.97 -16.52
CA PHE A 904 38.02 26.68 -16.63
C PHE A 904 37.53 26.41 -18.06
N ARG A 905 36.92 27.40 -18.73
CA ARG A 905 36.44 27.27 -20.13
C ARG A 905 37.53 26.87 -21.12
N SER A 906 38.79 27.24 -20.86
CA SER A 906 39.94 26.91 -21.72
C SER A 906 40.45 25.47 -21.58
N THR A 907 39.85 24.66 -20.71
CA THR A 907 40.27 23.28 -20.43
C THR A 907 39.76 22.34 -21.52
N ASN A 908 40.63 21.49 -22.05
CA ASN A 908 40.20 20.45 -22.98
C ASN A 908 39.53 19.28 -22.21
N LEU A 909 38.73 18.49 -22.91
CA LEU A 909 37.95 17.40 -22.31
C LEU A 909 38.82 16.26 -21.75
N GLU A 910 39.97 15.97 -22.35
CA GLU A 910 40.86 14.86 -21.95
C GLU A 910 41.60 15.18 -20.64
N ASP A 911 42.15 16.38 -20.54
CA ASP A 911 42.78 16.94 -19.34
C ASP A 911 41.78 16.96 -18.18
N TYR A 912 40.55 17.45 -18.43
CA TYR A 912 39.50 17.49 -17.43
C TYR A 912 39.16 16.07 -16.93
N ASN A 913 38.92 15.13 -17.85
CA ASN A 913 38.56 13.77 -17.46
C ASN A 913 39.64 13.10 -16.63
N SER A 914 40.90 13.22 -17.03
CA SER A 914 42.05 12.65 -16.31
C SER A 914 42.19 13.27 -14.91
N TYR A 915 41.94 14.58 -14.79
CA TYR A 915 42.04 15.30 -13.52
C TYR A 915 40.94 14.89 -12.52
N ILE A 916 39.70 14.74 -12.99
CA ILE A 916 38.56 14.27 -12.19
C ILE A 916 38.70 12.79 -11.82
N GLU A 917 39.23 11.96 -12.71
CA GLU A 917 39.50 10.53 -12.45
C GLU A 917 40.58 10.34 -11.37
N ALA A 918 41.48 11.29 -11.23
CA ALA A 918 42.45 11.34 -10.13
C ALA A 918 41.83 11.85 -8.79
N GLY A 919 40.52 12.12 -8.73
CA GLY A 919 39.81 12.53 -7.52
C GLY A 919 39.96 14.02 -7.15
N ASN A 920 40.45 14.84 -8.06
CA ASN A 920 40.67 16.27 -7.81
C ASN A 920 39.42 17.11 -8.10
N SER A 921 39.18 18.16 -7.30
CA SER A 921 38.01 19.02 -7.49
C SER A 921 38.10 19.84 -8.80
N PRO A 922 37.01 19.98 -9.57
CA PRO A 922 36.96 20.90 -10.71
C PRO A 922 37.35 22.34 -10.36
N LEU A 923 37.18 22.75 -9.10
CA LEU A 923 37.47 24.10 -8.61
C LEU A 923 38.98 24.42 -8.56
N ASP A 924 39.81 23.40 -8.40
CA ASP A 924 41.27 23.57 -8.28
C ASP A 924 41.95 23.50 -9.66
N LEU A 925 41.23 23.01 -10.67
CA LEU A 925 41.73 22.89 -12.03
C LEU A 925 42.06 24.28 -12.60
N ARG A 926 43.32 24.48 -12.97
CA ARG A 926 43.86 25.76 -13.48
C ARG A 926 43.57 26.97 -12.57
N GLU A 927 43.46 26.72 -11.26
CA GLU A 927 43.10 27.76 -10.27
C GLU A 927 41.75 28.44 -10.55
N ALA A 928 40.77 27.72 -11.12
CA ALA A 928 39.44 28.27 -11.45
C ALA A 928 38.73 28.89 -10.24
N SER A 929 38.99 28.40 -9.03
CA SER A 929 38.48 28.96 -7.78
C SER A 929 38.89 30.42 -7.55
N LYS A 930 40.00 30.90 -8.12
CA LYS A 930 40.45 32.30 -8.00
C LYS A 930 39.57 33.29 -8.78
N ASP A 931 38.83 32.81 -9.78
CA ASP A 931 37.93 33.64 -10.58
C ASP A 931 36.53 33.77 -9.93
N CYS A 932 36.28 33.06 -8.82
CA CYS A 932 34.98 33.00 -8.14
C CYS A 932 34.98 33.83 -6.85
N ASP A 933 33.87 34.53 -6.58
CA ASP A 933 33.68 35.19 -5.27
C ASP A 933 33.36 34.17 -4.15
N ALA A 934 33.49 34.60 -2.89
CA ALA A 934 33.36 33.71 -1.73
C ALA A 934 31.96 33.06 -1.63
N GLN A 935 30.93 33.76 -2.09
CA GLN A 935 29.54 33.29 -2.04
C GLN A 935 29.28 32.26 -3.15
N ALA A 936 29.75 32.52 -4.37
CA ALA A 936 29.73 31.57 -5.48
C ALA A 936 30.52 30.30 -5.16
N LEU A 937 31.69 30.44 -4.51
CA LEU A 937 32.50 29.31 -4.05
C LEU A 937 31.77 28.41 -3.05
N ALA A 938 30.97 28.97 -2.15
CA ALA A 938 30.21 28.19 -1.18
C ALA A 938 29.16 27.30 -1.88
N ILE A 939 28.42 27.86 -2.84
CA ILE A 939 27.45 27.11 -3.66
C ILE A 939 28.17 26.04 -4.48
N LEU A 940 29.24 26.43 -5.20
CA LEU A 940 30.02 25.53 -6.05
C LEU A 940 30.59 24.33 -5.27
N ARG A 941 31.10 24.54 -4.05
CA ARG A 941 31.58 23.45 -3.18
C ARG A 941 30.48 22.45 -2.83
N SER A 942 29.25 22.93 -2.62
CA SER A 942 28.11 22.08 -2.32
C SER A 942 27.54 21.36 -3.55
N THR A 943 27.61 21.96 -4.75
CA THR A 943 27.11 21.32 -5.98
C THR A 943 28.13 20.36 -6.61
N LEU A 944 29.43 20.61 -6.44
CA LEU A 944 30.53 19.83 -7.01
C LEU A 944 31.17 18.88 -5.99
N ALA A 945 30.42 18.44 -4.98
CA ALA A 945 30.85 17.39 -4.07
C ALA A 945 30.92 16.04 -4.81
N PHE A 946 32.01 15.29 -4.63
CA PHE A 946 32.20 14.00 -5.30
C PHE A 946 31.13 12.99 -4.88
N GLU A 947 30.89 12.85 -3.57
CA GLU A 947 29.84 11.99 -3.04
C GLU A 947 28.45 12.57 -3.33
N PRO A 948 27.55 11.85 -4.07
CA PRO A 948 26.24 12.36 -4.43
C PRO A 948 25.37 12.76 -3.23
N LEU A 949 25.48 12.04 -2.11
CA LEU A 949 24.74 12.31 -0.87
C LEU A 949 25.16 13.63 -0.19
N ASN A 950 26.36 14.12 -0.48
CA ASN A 950 26.88 15.37 0.08
C ASN A 950 26.48 16.59 -0.77
N ARG A 951 25.80 16.39 -1.90
CA ARG A 951 25.32 17.49 -2.73
C ARG A 951 24.05 18.09 -2.16
N HIS A 952 23.97 19.40 -2.12
CA HIS A 952 22.73 20.08 -1.74
C HIS A 952 21.62 19.80 -2.77
N SER A 953 20.38 19.75 -2.30
CA SER A 953 19.22 19.69 -3.18
C SER A 953 19.12 20.96 -4.03
N MET A 954 18.56 20.87 -5.24
CA MET A 954 18.40 22.08 -6.07
C MET A 954 17.47 23.12 -5.45
N SER A 955 16.52 22.72 -4.60
CA SER A 955 15.69 23.67 -3.84
C SER A 955 16.53 24.52 -2.87
N THR A 956 17.52 23.91 -2.22
CA THR A 956 18.48 24.59 -1.34
C THR A 956 19.38 25.53 -2.14
N VAL A 957 19.90 25.06 -3.28
CA VAL A 957 20.74 25.87 -4.18
C VAL A 957 19.98 27.08 -4.72
N LEU A 958 18.71 26.91 -5.11
CA LEU A 958 17.85 27.99 -5.58
C LEU A 958 17.61 29.05 -4.48
N SER A 959 17.37 28.62 -3.24
CA SER A 959 17.25 29.53 -2.09
C SER A 959 18.55 30.33 -1.86
N GLN A 960 19.71 29.66 -1.92
CA GLN A 960 21.01 30.33 -1.79
C GLN A 960 21.24 31.38 -2.88
N LEU A 961 20.93 31.07 -4.15
CA LEU A 961 21.03 32.02 -5.26
C LEU A 961 20.09 33.22 -5.09
N SER A 962 18.89 33.00 -4.56
CA SER A 962 17.90 34.06 -4.31
C SER A 962 18.39 35.07 -3.27
N HIS A 963 19.12 34.61 -2.24
CA HIS A 963 19.74 35.48 -1.24
C HIS A 963 20.87 36.35 -1.78
N LEU A 964 21.55 35.93 -2.85
CA LEU A 964 22.64 36.68 -3.49
C LEU A 964 22.15 37.84 -4.36
N ALA A 965 20.86 37.86 -4.72
CA ALA A 965 20.25 38.90 -5.54
C ALA A 965 18.83 39.23 -5.03
N PRO A 966 18.71 39.90 -3.86
CA PRO A 966 17.42 40.32 -3.31
C PRO A 966 16.77 41.35 -4.25
N GLY A 967 15.78 40.91 -5.02
CA GLY A 967 15.11 41.72 -6.05
C GLY A 967 14.64 40.92 -7.28
N LEU A 968 15.18 39.71 -7.51
CA LEU A 968 14.72 38.84 -8.60
C LEU A 968 13.30 38.27 -8.39
N GLU A 969 12.77 38.31 -7.16
CA GLU A 969 11.42 37.81 -6.83
C GLU A 969 10.28 38.80 -7.15
N GLN A 970 10.56 40.10 -7.29
CA GLN A 970 9.52 41.15 -7.38
C GLN A 970 8.91 41.35 -8.78
N GLY A 971 9.28 40.52 -9.76
CA GLY A 971 8.79 40.61 -11.15
C GLY A 971 7.96 39.42 -11.62
N ARG A 972 7.27 38.71 -10.71
CA ARG A 972 6.37 37.61 -11.04
C ARG A 972 4.97 38.07 -11.43
#